data_AF-A0A2E6NH63-F1
#
_entry.id   AF-A0A2E6NH63-F1
#
_cell.length_a   1.000
_cell.length_b   1.000
_cell.length_c   1.000
_cell.angle_alpha   90.00
_cell.angle_beta   90.00
_cell.angle_gamma   90.00
#
_symmetry.space_group_name_H-M   'P 1'
#
loop_
_entity.id
_entity.type
_entity.pdbx_description
1 polymer ?
#
loop_
_entity_poly.entity_id
_entity_poly.type
_entity_poly.pdbx_seq_one_letter_code
_entity_poly.pdbx_strand_id
1 'polypeptide(L)'
;MVVKPSSSSLGFLIFLGVFLVFPTANYVWSSGLPLSSVPELIAVLALLPLICSRWLRRLWFRHVSRVFKGNTKILVLVLGLGLVGKTVLFTSGSYQGFPACYRAVGETPSFSSCEKSYNNPLGRFAATRVDNFIDFGSDDWELSFMNSLRFNYYWWVADSVLRDRIPFMASWQGVVEFDAPQTVTVAYVGTGKVEIGPVGLRLLPTYSHIANEQLQIPKGRHNVTVTYIFDDGRRSSMSGEPGPYPTLRLNVGNRPISAIAPHLAFRLIGWFLDLLALTGLLLLIGFYWSILRSQWFCFMGVTVLAFIVYVQPLSDPPSAINSYVFLFTLVAAMLVVWSRRRHHLLMACAGMAILILAHEVRAHPSLTAVLLRDGGRDFLTYESFARSILETWSLRAGEDIFYFQALSRYVTFFHHLVFGDGDGQVTVFSRIALTSALLWFGWRFRGCNSYGKLVIFTGTVLLVTFVNSTVVATLIRQGTSEYPTWLLFPFAFTWLFASGQKSTARGFAALSATFIARTNQAPAILWLFIFRGWSAFRERDWMFVPALGLAGVICLLPALHNNYYGDEFTMLPTSRDIPENLVLPLDRWIEAQTGQEARQQVLAQLDFLLYGPTTAERHVLAGGGLRLVFLGFQLLWIVAVGVAIQRLWQLRQVSSLVMVVLPLVYLLPHLFYQVDVYYPRHVVVGYLAMAAVAFYVVTTPSLKEVET
;
A
#
# COMPACT_ATOMS: atom_id res chain seq x y z
N MET A 1 -16.05 -31.12 23.39
CA MET A 1 -15.89 -30.01 24.36
C MET A 1 -15.87 -28.67 23.65
N VAL A 2 -16.88 -27.84 23.87
CA VAL A 2 -16.96 -26.47 23.33
C VAL A 2 -16.05 -25.58 24.18
N VAL A 3 -14.78 -25.45 23.77
CA VAL A 3 -13.86 -24.48 24.38
C VAL A 3 -14.40 -23.08 24.08
N LYS A 4 -14.96 -22.40 25.10
CA LYS A 4 -15.26 -20.96 25.04
C LYS A 4 -13.97 -20.23 24.64
N PRO A 5 -14.02 -19.26 23.71
CA PRO A 5 -12.84 -18.50 23.34
C PRO A 5 -12.39 -17.70 24.56
N SER A 6 -11.29 -18.11 25.17
CA SER A 6 -10.63 -17.30 26.18
C SER A 6 -9.93 -16.13 25.49
N SER A 7 -9.97 -14.95 26.14
CA SER A 7 -9.16 -13.77 25.86
C SER A 7 -7.68 -14.10 25.58
N SER A 8 -7.19 -15.23 26.11
CA SER A 8 -5.84 -15.78 25.87
C SER A 8 -5.47 -16.00 24.41
N SER A 9 -6.42 -16.35 23.52
CA SER A 9 -6.10 -16.64 22.11
C SER A 9 -5.74 -15.41 21.28
N LEU A 10 -6.34 -14.26 21.60
CA LEU A 10 -5.98 -12.98 20.98
C LEU A 10 -4.68 -12.44 21.58
N GLY A 11 -4.53 -12.53 22.91
CA GLY A 11 -3.29 -12.13 23.59
C GLY A 11 -2.06 -12.86 23.04
N PHE A 12 -2.20 -14.16 22.74
CA PHE A 12 -1.12 -14.94 22.11
C PHE A 12 -0.71 -14.40 20.74
N LEU A 13 -1.68 -14.07 19.87
CA LEU A 13 -1.39 -13.52 18.54
C LEU A 13 -0.80 -12.11 18.62
N ILE A 14 -1.25 -11.30 19.59
CA ILE A 14 -0.65 -9.99 19.86
C ILE A 14 0.81 -10.18 20.27
N PHE A 15 1.11 -11.12 21.16
CA PHE A 15 2.48 -11.38 21.61
C PHE A 15 3.39 -11.85 20.46
N LEU A 16 2.90 -12.73 19.59
CA LEU A 16 3.60 -13.12 18.37
C LEU A 16 3.80 -11.94 17.40
N GLY A 17 2.79 -11.07 17.26
CA GLY A 17 2.88 -9.84 16.48
C GLY A 17 3.94 -8.90 17.03
N VAL A 18 4.00 -8.71 18.35
CA VAL A 18 5.05 -7.91 19.02
C VAL A 18 6.42 -8.53 18.78
N PHE A 19 6.58 -9.85 18.89
CA PHE A 19 7.84 -10.51 18.56
C PHE A 19 8.29 -10.23 17.12
N LEU A 20 7.38 -10.28 16.14
CA LEU A 20 7.73 -10.01 14.76
C LEU A 20 8.09 -8.56 14.52
N VAL A 21 7.36 -7.62 15.11
CA VAL A 21 7.50 -6.17 14.87
C VAL A 21 8.64 -5.55 15.69
N PHE A 22 9.01 -6.13 16.84
CA PHE A 22 10.05 -5.55 17.69
C PHE A 22 11.41 -5.51 16.97
N PRO A 23 12.06 -4.33 16.86
CA PRO A 23 13.31 -4.17 16.11
C PRO A 23 14.48 -4.88 16.82
N THR A 24 15.42 -5.39 16.03
CA THR A 24 16.65 -6.06 16.50
C THR A 24 17.85 -5.66 15.64
N ALA A 25 18.92 -6.46 15.62
CA ALA A 25 20.08 -6.25 14.76
C ALA A 25 19.78 -6.63 13.29
N ASN A 26 20.50 -6.01 12.35
CA ASN A 26 20.23 -6.09 10.91
C ASN A 26 20.73 -7.38 10.22
N TYR A 27 21.42 -8.26 10.95
CA TYR A 27 21.90 -9.56 10.44
C TYR A 27 20.98 -10.74 10.83
N VAL A 28 19.84 -10.45 11.44
CA VAL A 28 18.78 -11.42 11.75
C VAL A 28 17.72 -11.29 10.67
N TRP A 29 17.24 -12.41 10.13
CA TRP A 29 16.18 -12.37 9.12
C TRP A 29 14.89 -11.75 9.70
N SER A 30 14.50 -12.10 10.93
CA SER A 30 13.41 -11.41 11.64
C SER A 30 13.90 -10.14 12.35
N SER A 31 14.41 -9.19 11.58
CA SER A 31 14.96 -7.92 12.05
C SER A 31 13.93 -7.01 12.75
N GLY A 32 12.64 -7.20 12.49
CA GLY A 32 11.58 -6.38 13.09
C GLY A 32 11.27 -5.14 12.27
N LEU A 33 10.82 -4.05 12.90
CA LEU A 33 10.52 -2.81 12.17
C LEU A 33 11.79 -2.14 11.62
N PRO A 34 11.85 -1.81 10.32
CA PRO A 34 10.84 -2.13 9.29
C PRO A 34 10.95 -3.58 8.79
N LEU A 35 9.79 -4.17 8.45
CA LEU A 35 9.63 -5.53 7.93
C LEU A 35 10.05 -5.61 6.45
N SER A 36 11.30 -5.26 6.18
CA SER A 36 11.85 -5.07 4.85
C SER A 36 12.23 -6.38 4.16
N SER A 37 12.18 -7.52 4.85
CA SER A 37 12.45 -8.82 4.23
C SER A 37 11.18 -9.48 3.66
N VAL A 38 11.32 -10.15 2.51
CA VAL A 38 10.22 -10.90 1.86
C VAL A 38 9.53 -11.87 2.82
N PRO A 39 10.25 -12.64 3.65
CA PRO A 39 9.54 -13.60 4.48
C PRO A 39 8.88 -12.94 5.71
N GLU A 40 9.33 -11.76 6.18
CA GLU A 40 8.59 -10.98 7.18
C GLU A 40 7.27 -10.46 6.60
N LEU A 41 7.30 -9.98 5.35
CA LEU A 41 6.09 -9.62 4.60
C LEU A 41 5.13 -10.82 4.50
N ILE A 42 5.63 -12.01 4.14
CA ILE A 42 4.82 -13.24 4.09
C ILE A 42 4.24 -13.58 5.47
N ALA A 43 5.04 -13.48 6.53
CA ALA A 43 4.58 -13.75 7.89
C ALA A 43 3.45 -12.80 8.32
N VAL A 44 3.56 -11.50 8.04
CA VAL A 44 2.50 -10.52 8.33
C VAL A 44 1.25 -10.80 7.51
N LEU A 45 1.38 -11.02 6.20
CA LEU A 45 0.24 -11.36 5.34
C LEU A 45 -0.47 -12.64 5.81
N ALA A 46 0.27 -13.62 6.32
CA ALA A 46 -0.28 -14.85 6.90
C ALA A 46 -0.92 -14.62 8.28
N LEU A 47 -0.46 -13.66 9.08
CA LEU A 47 -1.02 -13.37 10.40
C LEU A 47 -2.28 -12.51 10.36
N LEU A 48 -2.41 -11.60 9.39
CA LEU A 48 -3.54 -10.69 9.29
C LEU A 48 -4.91 -11.39 9.27
N PRO A 49 -5.14 -12.46 8.48
CA PRO A 49 -6.39 -13.21 8.54
C PRO A 49 -6.67 -13.81 9.92
N LEU A 50 -5.65 -14.23 10.67
CA LEU A 50 -5.80 -14.71 12.05
C LEU A 50 -6.26 -13.55 12.95
N ILE A 51 -5.63 -12.38 12.86
CA ILE A 51 -5.99 -11.19 13.66
C ILE A 51 -7.41 -10.73 13.34
N CYS A 52 -7.84 -10.78 12.08
CA CYS A 52 -9.15 -10.30 11.65
C CYS A 52 -10.28 -11.33 11.86
N SER A 53 -10.00 -12.64 11.83
CA SER A 53 -11.03 -13.69 11.86
C SER A 53 -11.05 -14.50 13.16
N ARG A 54 -12.12 -14.34 13.94
CA ARG A 54 -12.38 -15.15 15.16
C ARG A 54 -12.39 -16.66 14.88
N TRP A 55 -12.81 -17.08 13.69
CA TRP A 55 -12.84 -18.49 13.30
C TRP A 55 -11.44 -19.04 13.07
N LEU A 56 -10.61 -18.29 12.34
CA LEU A 56 -9.22 -18.68 12.13
C LEU A 56 -8.44 -18.71 13.45
N ARG A 57 -8.63 -17.74 14.35
CA ARG A 57 -8.00 -17.78 15.69
C ARG A 57 -8.32 -19.05 16.46
N ARG A 58 -9.58 -19.47 16.46
CA ARG A 58 -10.00 -20.69 17.16
C ARG A 58 -9.36 -21.93 16.54
N LEU A 59 -9.26 -21.99 15.22
CA LEU A 59 -8.61 -23.11 14.53
C LEU A 59 -7.10 -23.11 14.76
N TRP A 60 -6.46 -21.94 14.69
CA TRP A 60 -5.04 -21.75 14.97
C TRP A 60 -4.70 -22.23 16.37
N PHE A 61 -5.43 -21.75 17.38
CA PHE A 61 -5.20 -22.16 18.77
C PHE A 61 -5.35 -23.68 18.96
N ARG A 62 -6.33 -24.32 18.31
CA ARG A 62 -6.47 -25.78 18.31
C ARG A 62 -5.34 -26.49 17.56
N HIS A 63 -4.80 -25.89 16.51
CA HIS A 63 -3.67 -26.44 15.76
C HIS A 63 -2.40 -26.39 16.62
N VAL A 64 -2.05 -25.21 17.14
CA VAL A 64 -0.92 -25.01 18.06
C VAL A 64 -1.05 -25.90 19.30
N SER A 65 -2.23 -25.96 19.92
CA SER A 65 -2.44 -26.83 21.09
C SER A 65 -2.23 -28.31 20.75
N ARG A 66 -2.53 -28.77 19.53
CA ARG A 66 -2.25 -30.16 19.12
C ARG A 66 -0.76 -30.39 18.91
N VAL A 67 -0.08 -29.48 18.22
CA VAL A 67 1.38 -29.58 17.98
C VAL A 67 2.14 -29.64 19.30
N PHE A 68 1.76 -28.81 20.28
CA PHE A 68 2.42 -28.74 21.59
C PHE A 68 1.76 -29.60 22.67
N LYS A 69 0.94 -30.61 22.31
CA LYS A 69 0.25 -31.53 23.24
C LYS A 69 -0.47 -30.83 24.42
N GLY A 70 -1.03 -29.64 24.17
CA GLY A 70 -1.74 -28.80 25.14
C GLY A 70 -0.86 -27.83 25.92
N ASN A 71 0.47 -27.96 25.87
CA ASN A 71 1.39 -27.16 26.67
C ASN A 71 1.77 -25.82 25.99
N THR A 72 0.77 -24.98 25.75
CA THR A 72 0.94 -23.65 25.11
C THR A 72 1.81 -22.68 25.93
N LYS A 73 2.08 -22.97 27.21
CA LYS A 73 2.99 -22.19 28.06
C LYS A 73 4.44 -22.22 27.56
N ILE A 74 4.89 -23.35 26.99
CA ILE A 74 6.24 -23.47 26.41
C ILE A 74 6.41 -22.44 25.29
N LEU A 75 5.41 -22.30 24.42
CA LEU A 75 5.48 -21.37 23.30
C LEU A 75 5.54 -19.91 23.76
N VAL A 76 4.78 -19.56 24.80
CA VAL A 76 4.85 -18.21 25.41
C VAL A 76 6.22 -17.96 26.03
N LEU A 77 6.77 -18.94 26.76
CA LEU A 77 8.11 -18.85 27.35
C LEU A 77 9.19 -18.66 26.27
N VAL A 78 9.13 -19.46 25.21
CA VAL A 78 10.07 -19.40 24.08
C VAL A 78 9.98 -18.07 23.34
N LEU A 79 8.77 -17.57 23.06
CA LEU A 79 8.57 -16.24 22.48
C LEU A 79 9.06 -15.13 23.42
N GLY A 80 8.87 -15.28 24.74
CA GLY A 80 9.40 -14.37 25.74
C GLY A 80 10.93 -14.33 25.76
N LEU A 81 11.60 -15.48 25.71
CA LEU A 81 13.05 -15.58 25.53
C LEU A 81 13.50 -14.94 24.22
N GLY A 82 12.74 -15.13 23.13
CA GLY A 82 12.98 -14.47 21.85
C GLY A 82 12.91 -12.94 21.95
N LEU A 83 11.93 -12.38 22.66
CA LEU A 83 11.83 -10.93 22.90
C LEU A 83 12.99 -10.39 23.73
N VAL A 84 13.43 -11.14 24.74
CA VAL A 84 14.65 -10.79 25.51
C VAL A 84 15.87 -10.80 24.59
N GLY A 85 16.02 -11.82 23.73
CA GLY A 85 17.09 -11.87 22.74
C GLY A 85 17.09 -10.69 21.77
N LYS A 86 15.92 -10.33 21.24
CA LYS A 86 15.77 -9.12 20.40
C LYS A 86 16.14 -7.85 21.16
N THR A 87 15.72 -7.72 22.41
CA THR A 87 16.06 -6.57 23.26
C THR A 87 17.57 -6.46 23.46
N VAL A 88 18.24 -7.57 23.79
CA VAL A 88 19.70 -7.61 23.96
C VAL A 88 20.43 -7.18 22.68
N LEU A 89 20.04 -7.73 21.53
CA LEU A 89 20.64 -7.35 20.25
C LEU A 89 20.37 -5.88 19.89
N PHE A 90 19.15 -5.41 20.12
CA PHE A 90 18.79 -4.01 19.91
C PHE A 90 19.62 -3.06 20.79
N THR A 91 19.75 -3.34 22.07
CA THR A 91 20.50 -2.48 23.01
C THR A 91 22.01 -2.59 22.85
N SER A 92 22.52 -3.72 22.37
CA SER A 92 23.97 -3.94 22.20
C SER A 92 24.62 -2.99 21.18
N GLY A 93 23.84 -2.43 20.26
CA GLY A 93 24.38 -1.69 19.12
C GLY A 93 25.15 -2.55 18.13
N SER A 94 25.02 -3.89 18.19
CA SER A 94 25.61 -4.81 17.21
C SER A 94 24.95 -4.66 15.84
N TYR A 95 25.75 -4.61 14.78
CA TYR A 95 25.33 -4.57 13.39
C TYR A 95 26.33 -5.32 12.51
N GLN A 96 25.92 -5.65 11.29
CA GLN A 96 26.79 -6.21 10.25
C GLN A 96 26.70 -5.35 8.99
N GLY A 97 27.84 -4.99 8.39
CA GLY A 97 27.90 -4.12 7.21
C GLY A 97 28.53 -2.77 7.50
N PHE A 98 28.23 -1.80 6.65
CA PHE A 98 28.81 -0.47 6.61
C PHE A 98 27.73 0.58 6.95
N PRO A 99 27.77 1.19 8.15
CA PRO A 99 27.00 2.38 8.44
C PRO A 99 27.21 3.45 7.36
N ALA A 100 26.11 3.84 6.72
CA ALA A 100 26.11 4.72 5.57
C ALA A 100 25.38 6.03 5.90
N CYS A 101 26.02 7.14 5.62
CA CYS A 101 25.45 8.47 5.74
C CYS A 101 25.23 9.05 4.35
N TYR A 102 23.97 9.14 3.94
CA TYR A 102 23.57 9.75 2.69
C TYR A 102 23.10 11.19 2.92
N ARG A 103 23.38 12.07 1.95
CA ARG A 103 22.92 13.47 1.93
C ARG A 103 22.68 13.92 0.49
N ALA A 104 21.74 14.84 0.30
CA ALA A 104 21.69 15.59 -0.96
C ALA A 104 22.86 16.57 -1.05
N VAL A 105 23.36 16.83 -2.27
CA VAL A 105 24.40 17.85 -2.48
C VAL A 105 23.75 19.24 -2.48
N GLY A 106 24.38 20.21 -1.84
CA GLY A 106 23.90 21.59 -1.80
C GLY A 106 22.77 21.87 -0.81
N GLU A 107 22.24 20.83 -0.15
CA GLU A 107 21.24 20.97 0.90
C GLU A 107 21.74 20.42 2.23
N THR A 108 21.48 21.15 3.32
CA THR A 108 21.74 20.63 4.66
C THR A 108 20.54 19.81 5.13
N PRO A 109 20.74 18.59 5.67
CA PRO A 109 19.64 17.86 6.26
C PRO A 109 19.07 18.67 7.43
N SER A 110 17.75 18.70 7.52
CA SER A 110 16.99 19.56 8.44
C SER A 110 17.27 19.29 9.92
N PHE A 111 17.62 18.06 10.32
CA PHE A 111 17.66 17.65 11.74
C PHE A 111 18.85 16.81 12.17
N SER A 112 19.72 16.37 11.25
CA SER A 112 20.82 15.45 11.57
C SER A 112 22.00 15.59 10.62
N SER A 113 23.14 15.01 11.00
CA SER A 113 24.28 14.90 10.10
C SER A 113 24.02 13.96 8.93
N CYS A 114 22.96 13.16 8.90
CA CYS A 114 22.64 12.28 7.78
C CYS A 114 21.15 12.37 7.47
N GLU A 115 20.75 12.10 6.24
CA GLU A 115 19.33 11.97 5.90
C GLU A 115 18.72 10.79 6.66
N LYS A 116 17.49 10.93 7.17
CA LYS A 116 16.76 9.80 7.76
C LYS A 116 16.19 8.88 6.69
N SER A 117 15.98 7.61 7.03
CA SER A 117 15.42 6.59 6.15
C SER A 117 14.47 5.69 6.95
N TYR A 118 13.44 5.17 6.30
CA TYR A 118 12.53 4.23 6.95
C TYR A 118 13.19 2.87 7.19
N ASN A 119 14.30 2.56 6.53
CA ASN A 119 15.18 1.41 6.84
C ASN A 119 15.94 1.58 8.17
N ASN A 120 15.97 2.78 8.75
CA ASN A 120 16.51 3.06 10.10
C ASN A 120 15.66 4.14 10.80
N PRO A 121 14.40 3.84 11.14
CA PRO A 121 13.45 4.88 11.56
C PRO A 121 13.82 5.51 12.91
N LEU A 122 14.59 4.79 13.73
CA LEU A 122 15.07 5.25 15.04
C LEU A 122 16.43 5.98 14.96
N GLY A 123 17.01 6.15 13.77
CA GLY A 123 18.28 6.87 13.59
C GLY A 123 19.47 6.23 14.32
N ARG A 124 19.52 4.89 14.39
CA ARG A 124 20.62 4.18 15.06
C ARG A 124 21.93 4.39 14.31
N PHE A 125 23.05 4.30 15.05
CA PHE A 125 24.42 4.37 14.49
C PHE A 125 24.81 5.71 13.86
N ALA A 126 24.04 6.78 14.09
CA ALA A 126 24.24 8.09 13.47
C ALA A 126 24.37 8.01 11.92
N ALA A 127 23.66 7.05 11.33
CA ALA A 127 23.70 6.71 9.92
C ALA A 127 22.29 6.77 9.32
N THR A 128 22.20 7.00 8.01
CA THR A 128 20.94 6.87 7.27
C THR A 128 20.46 5.42 7.31
N ARG A 129 21.35 4.46 7.04
CA ARG A 129 21.11 3.01 7.18
C ARG A 129 22.44 2.26 7.29
N VAL A 130 22.39 0.94 7.47
CA VAL A 130 23.57 0.08 7.42
C VAL A 130 23.50 -0.76 6.15
N ASP A 131 24.42 -0.54 5.23
CA ASP A 131 24.47 -1.29 3.98
C ASP A 131 25.27 -2.57 4.17
N ASN A 132 24.75 -3.70 3.69
CA ASN A 132 25.46 -4.98 3.81
C ASN A 132 26.77 -4.99 3.00
N PHE A 133 26.77 -4.30 1.86
CA PHE A 133 27.86 -4.24 0.90
C PHE A 133 27.91 -2.84 0.26
N ILE A 134 29.09 -2.44 -0.23
CA ILE A 134 29.23 -1.26 -1.10
C ILE A 134 29.26 -1.77 -2.55
N ASP A 135 28.07 -2.09 -3.07
CA ASP A 135 27.84 -2.66 -4.39
C ASP A 135 26.57 -2.06 -4.99
N PHE A 136 26.67 -0.82 -5.43
CA PHE A 136 25.56 -0.04 -5.98
C PHE A 136 25.71 0.10 -7.49
N GLY A 137 24.71 -0.37 -8.23
CA GLY A 137 24.47 -0.09 -9.64
C GLY A 137 23.54 1.12 -9.85
N SER A 138 22.89 1.18 -11.01
CA SER A 138 22.03 2.31 -11.37
C SER A 138 20.72 2.38 -10.59
N ASP A 139 20.18 1.24 -10.16
CA ASP A 139 18.78 1.11 -9.74
C ASP A 139 18.59 0.65 -8.28
N ASP A 140 19.68 0.47 -7.53
CA ASP A 140 19.70 -0.18 -6.20
C ASP A 140 20.13 0.77 -5.06
N TRP A 141 20.18 2.08 -5.32
CA TRP A 141 20.52 3.08 -4.30
C TRP A 141 19.42 3.27 -3.25
N GLU A 142 18.15 3.02 -3.59
CA GLU A 142 17.01 3.05 -2.64
C GLU A 142 16.95 4.33 -1.76
N LEU A 143 17.11 5.51 -2.36
CA LEU A 143 17.20 6.79 -1.64
C LEU A 143 15.83 7.47 -1.46
N SER A 144 15.02 6.97 -0.53
CA SER A 144 13.66 7.50 -0.28
C SER A 144 13.61 8.98 0.13
N PHE A 145 14.71 9.54 0.63
CA PHE A 145 14.78 10.96 0.97
C PHE A 145 14.65 11.90 -0.20
N MET A 146 14.90 11.41 -1.41
CA MET A 146 14.66 12.14 -2.65
C MET A 146 13.16 12.34 -2.91
N ASN A 147 12.26 11.60 -2.26
CA ASN A 147 10.81 11.85 -2.25
C ASN A 147 10.46 12.88 -1.18
N SER A 148 10.99 14.09 -1.36
CA SER A 148 10.74 15.26 -0.51
C SER A 148 10.47 16.48 -1.38
N LEU A 149 9.62 17.40 -0.91
CA LEU A 149 9.35 18.65 -1.59
C LEU A 149 10.58 19.58 -1.70
N ARG A 150 11.64 19.32 -0.92
CA ARG A 150 12.98 19.92 -1.12
C ARG A 150 13.48 19.73 -2.55
N PHE A 151 13.20 18.56 -3.11
CA PHE A 151 13.60 18.14 -4.45
C PHE A 151 12.43 18.16 -5.44
N ASN A 152 11.50 19.12 -5.28
CA ASN A 152 10.34 19.30 -6.17
C ASN A 152 10.75 19.93 -7.51
N TYR A 153 11.57 19.21 -8.26
CA TYR A 153 12.08 19.63 -9.55
C TYR A 153 11.16 19.22 -10.69
N TYR A 154 11.04 20.12 -11.67
CA TYR A 154 10.15 19.98 -12.80
C TYR A 154 10.97 19.78 -14.08
N TRP A 155 10.69 18.70 -14.81
CA TRP A 155 11.45 18.37 -16.03
C TRP A 155 11.28 19.42 -17.15
N TRP A 156 10.20 20.20 -17.12
CA TRP A 156 9.91 21.25 -18.11
C TRP A 156 10.45 22.64 -17.74
N VAL A 157 10.94 22.82 -16.51
CA VAL A 157 11.56 24.09 -16.10
C VAL A 157 12.99 24.09 -16.60
N ALA A 158 13.37 25.10 -17.39
CA ALA A 158 14.71 25.22 -17.95
C ALA A 158 15.79 25.22 -16.85
N ASP A 159 16.91 24.55 -17.12
CA ASP A 159 18.05 24.39 -16.20
C ASP A 159 17.72 23.74 -14.84
N SER A 160 16.56 23.08 -14.71
CA SER A 160 16.19 22.33 -13.50
C SER A 160 16.97 21.01 -13.40
N VAL A 161 17.28 20.60 -12.16
CA VAL A 161 17.79 19.26 -11.86
C VAL A 161 16.76 18.22 -12.31
N LEU A 162 17.24 17.13 -12.91
CA LEU A 162 16.39 16.01 -13.32
C LEU A 162 16.10 15.11 -12.10
N ARG A 163 14.84 14.71 -11.93
CA ARG A 163 14.38 13.92 -10.75
C ARG A 163 15.10 12.58 -10.61
N ASP A 164 15.46 11.95 -11.71
CA ASP A 164 16.20 10.69 -11.81
C ASP A 164 17.73 10.87 -11.66
N ARG A 165 18.22 12.10 -11.56
CA ARG A 165 19.65 12.45 -11.45
C ARG A 165 19.92 13.46 -10.35
N ILE A 166 19.17 13.40 -9.26
CA ILE A 166 19.35 14.30 -8.12
C ILE A 166 20.75 14.10 -7.53
N PRO A 167 21.57 15.16 -7.44
CA PRO A 167 22.89 15.07 -6.85
C PRO A 167 22.87 14.62 -5.38
N PHE A 168 23.73 13.68 -5.03
CA PHE A 168 23.84 13.18 -3.66
C PHE A 168 25.29 12.80 -3.32
N MET A 169 25.54 12.73 -2.02
CA MET A 169 26.78 12.23 -1.45
C MET A 169 26.47 11.07 -0.50
N ALA A 170 27.43 10.16 -0.40
CA ALA A 170 27.37 9.03 0.49
C ALA A 170 28.73 8.87 1.18
N SER A 171 28.70 8.49 2.45
CA SER A 171 29.89 8.10 3.18
C SER A 171 29.66 6.82 3.95
N TRP A 172 30.61 5.91 3.86
CA TRP A 172 30.60 4.63 4.55
C TRP A 172 31.79 4.51 5.47
N GLN A 173 31.56 3.89 6.61
CA GLN A 173 32.61 3.53 7.56
C GLN A 173 32.44 2.06 7.94
N GLY A 174 33.54 1.36 8.15
CA GLY A 174 33.49 -0.04 8.56
C GLY A 174 34.87 -0.63 8.79
N VAL A 175 34.89 -1.94 9.03
CA VAL A 175 36.13 -2.69 9.21
C VAL A 175 36.04 -3.97 8.40
N VAL A 176 37.08 -4.26 7.63
CA VAL A 176 37.21 -5.47 6.82
C VAL A 176 38.42 -6.27 7.29
N GLU A 177 38.41 -7.57 7.04
CA GLU A 177 39.52 -8.46 7.35
C GLU A 177 39.83 -9.33 6.13
N PHE A 178 41.11 -9.37 5.74
CA PHE A 178 41.58 -10.17 4.63
C PHE A 178 42.60 -11.19 5.12
N ASP A 179 42.38 -12.47 4.81
CA ASP A 179 43.26 -13.59 5.20
C ASP A 179 44.57 -13.68 4.41
N ALA A 180 44.62 -12.99 3.27
CA ALA A 180 45.75 -12.87 2.37
C ALA A 180 45.73 -11.47 1.71
N PRO A 181 46.83 -11.00 1.09
CA PRO A 181 46.78 -9.79 0.28
C PRO A 181 45.72 -9.91 -0.81
N GLN A 182 44.90 -8.88 -0.97
CA GLN A 182 43.79 -8.85 -1.94
C GLN A 182 43.90 -7.62 -2.83
N THR A 183 43.50 -7.78 -4.09
CA THR A 183 43.26 -6.67 -5.00
C THR A 183 41.78 -6.29 -4.95
N VAL A 184 41.49 -5.09 -4.45
CA VAL A 184 40.13 -4.52 -4.43
C VAL A 184 39.94 -3.68 -5.70
N THR A 185 38.97 -4.05 -6.52
CA THR A 185 38.54 -3.27 -7.68
C THR A 185 37.44 -2.31 -7.26
N VAL A 186 37.62 -1.03 -7.59
CA VAL A 186 36.64 0.05 -7.37
C VAL A 186 36.06 0.44 -8.72
N ALA A 187 34.82 0.04 -8.98
CA ALA A 187 34.07 0.45 -10.16
C ALA A 187 33.16 1.64 -9.81
N TYR A 188 33.25 2.77 -10.52
CA TYR A 188 32.48 3.96 -10.14
C TYR A 188 32.10 4.88 -11.30
N VAL A 189 31.03 5.65 -11.09
CA VAL A 189 30.61 6.81 -11.89
C VAL A 189 30.36 7.95 -10.90
N GLY A 190 31.18 9.00 -10.89
CA GLY A 190 31.13 10.06 -9.89
C GLY A 190 32.53 10.50 -9.46
N THR A 191 32.65 11.01 -8.24
CA THR A 191 33.93 11.39 -7.62
C THR A 191 33.93 11.03 -6.14
N GLY A 192 35.12 10.97 -5.52
CA GLY A 192 35.21 10.53 -4.13
C GLY A 192 36.60 10.11 -3.69
N LYS A 193 36.63 9.32 -2.62
CA LYS A 193 37.83 8.79 -1.98
C LYS A 193 37.51 7.44 -1.35
N VAL A 194 38.42 6.48 -1.50
CA VAL A 194 38.37 5.17 -0.85
C VAL A 194 39.64 5.01 -0.03
N GLU A 195 39.50 4.77 1.27
CA GLU A 195 40.60 4.51 2.19
C GLU A 195 40.38 3.16 2.86
N ILE A 196 41.35 2.25 2.74
CA ILE A 196 41.35 0.93 3.37
C ILE A 196 42.69 0.77 4.08
N GLY A 197 42.68 0.95 5.40
CA GLY A 197 43.89 0.98 6.22
C GLY A 197 44.85 2.10 5.78
N PRO A 198 46.13 1.82 5.49
CA PRO A 198 47.09 2.82 5.04
C PRO A 198 46.98 3.16 3.54
N VAL A 199 46.17 2.42 2.79
CA VAL A 199 46.05 2.57 1.33
C VAL A 199 44.86 3.46 1.00
N GLY A 200 45.10 4.53 0.25
CA GLY A 200 44.07 5.48 -0.18
C GLY A 200 44.05 5.66 -1.68
N LEU A 201 42.85 5.76 -2.26
CA LEU A 201 42.59 6.06 -3.65
C LEU A 201 41.68 7.28 -3.75
N ARG A 202 42.07 8.25 -4.56
CA ARG A 202 41.20 9.37 -4.94
C ARG A 202 40.49 9.04 -6.24
N LEU A 203 39.16 9.11 -6.23
CA LEU A 203 38.32 8.84 -7.39
C LEU A 203 38.16 10.15 -8.18
N LEU A 204 38.80 10.23 -9.34
CA LEU A 204 38.73 11.40 -10.21
C LEU A 204 37.33 11.50 -10.85
N PRO A 205 36.78 12.72 -11.06
CA PRO A 205 35.43 12.86 -11.58
C PRO A 205 35.25 12.17 -12.94
N THR A 206 34.35 11.19 -13.00
CA THR A 206 34.03 10.44 -14.23
C THR A 206 32.51 10.27 -14.36
N TYR A 207 31.92 10.76 -15.46
CA TYR A 207 30.46 10.74 -15.69
C TYR A 207 30.03 10.17 -17.04
N SER A 208 30.98 9.81 -17.92
CA SER A 208 30.68 9.32 -19.28
C SER A 208 30.75 7.79 -19.42
N HIS A 209 31.45 7.11 -18.51
CA HIS A 209 31.64 5.66 -18.49
C HIS A 209 31.91 5.20 -17.05
N ILE A 210 31.86 3.89 -16.81
CA ILE A 210 32.23 3.31 -15.51
C ILE A 210 33.75 3.18 -15.46
N ALA A 211 34.39 3.96 -14.58
CA ALA A 211 35.82 3.86 -14.31
C ALA A 211 36.11 2.67 -13.39
N ASN A 212 37.23 1.99 -13.62
CA ASN A 212 37.69 0.88 -12.78
C ASN A 212 39.10 1.16 -12.28
N GLU A 213 39.25 1.22 -10.97
CA GLU A 213 40.52 1.43 -10.29
C GLU A 213 40.84 0.23 -9.39
N GLN A 214 42.12 0.02 -9.07
CA GLN A 214 42.53 -1.12 -8.25
C GLN A 214 43.39 -0.68 -7.06
N LEU A 215 43.16 -1.34 -5.93
CA LEU A 215 43.89 -1.14 -4.69
C LEU A 215 44.48 -2.46 -4.22
N GLN A 216 45.77 -2.49 -3.95
CA GLN A 216 46.42 -3.65 -3.33
C GLN A 216 46.36 -3.49 -1.81
N ILE A 217 45.56 -4.31 -1.14
CA ILE A 217 45.38 -4.27 0.30
C ILE A 217 46.16 -5.41 0.95
N PRO A 218 47.05 -5.14 1.92
CA PRO A 218 47.78 -6.18 2.61
C PRO A 218 46.85 -7.06 3.46
N LYS A 219 47.31 -8.27 3.79
CA LYS A 219 46.64 -9.14 4.76
C LYS A 219 46.40 -8.40 6.08
N GLY A 220 45.26 -8.66 6.73
CA GLY A 220 44.97 -8.18 8.07
C GLY A 220 43.64 -7.43 8.17
N ARG A 221 43.45 -6.81 9.34
CA ARG A 221 42.25 -6.05 9.69
C ARG A 221 42.44 -4.57 9.39
N HIS A 222 41.55 -4.00 8.58
CA HIS A 222 41.67 -2.63 8.08
C HIS A 222 40.37 -1.85 8.27
N ASN A 223 40.49 -0.59 8.70
CA ASN A 223 39.36 0.34 8.68
C ASN A 223 39.09 0.76 7.24
N VAL A 224 37.82 0.80 6.87
CA VAL A 224 37.35 1.25 5.57
C VAL A 224 36.60 2.56 5.75
N THR A 225 37.02 3.59 5.01
CA THR A 225 36.30 4.86 4.90
C THR A 225 36.13 5.17 3.41
N VAL A 226 34.89 5.33 2.98
CA VAL A 226 34.57 5.67 1.59
C VAL A 226 33.72 6.92 1.58
N THR A 227 34.08 7.88 0.74
CA THR A 227 33.26 9.06 0.44
C THR A 227 33.00 9.09 -1.05
N TYR A 228 31.76 9.32 -1.45
CA TYR A 228 31.32 9.32 -2.84
C TYR A 228 30.34 10.46 -3.08
N ILE A 229 30.44 11.07 -4.26
CA ILE A 229 29.57 12.15 -4.71
C ILE A 229 29.18 11.86 -6.16
N PHE A 230 27.89 11.92 -6.42
CA PHE A 230 27.33 11.95 -7.77
C PHE A 230 26.70 13.32 -8.01
N ASP A 231 27.25 14.04 -8.97
CA ASP A 231 26.69 15.25 -9.58
C ASP A 231 27.26 15.33 -10.99
N ASP A 232 26.50 14.86 -11.96
CA ASP A 232 26.89 14.86 -13.37
C ASP A 232 26.62 16.21 -14.06
N GLY A 233 26.12 17.20 -13.31
CA GLY A 233 25.74 18.52 -13.83
C GLY A 233 24.56 18.51 -14.79
N ARG A 234 23.87 17.37 -15.00
CA ARG A 234 22.81 17.26 -16.00
C ARG A 234 21.57 18.03 -15.58
N ARG A 235 21.02 18.81 -16.52
CA ARG A 235 19.81 19.63 -16.35
C ARG A 235 18.83 19.44 -17.52
N SER A 236 17.57 19.82 -17.32
CA SER A 236 16.46 19.66 -18.28
C SER A 236 16.66 20.28 -19.67
N SER A 237 17.40 21.37 -19.75
CA SER A 237 17.69 22.14 -20.98
C SER A 237 18.84 21.57 -21.82
N MET A 238 19.62 20.63 -21.27
CA MET A 238 20.82 20.12 -21.92
C MET A 238 20.48 19.08 -22.99
N SER A 239 21.09 19.21 -24.16
CA SER A 239 21.01 18.23 -25.26
C SER A 239 22.08 17.13 -25.14
N GLY A 240 21.92 16.02 -25.86
CA GLY A 240 22.85 14.87 -25.87
C GLY A 240 22.36 13.68 -25.04
N GLU A 241 22.91 12.50 -25.32
CA GLU A 241 22.59 11.29 -24.54
C GLU A 241 23.16 11.41 -23.12
N PRO A 242 22.39 11.02 -22.09
CA PRO A 242 22.88 11.06 -20.72
C PRO A 242 23.96 9.99 -20.49
N GLY A 243 24.98 10.34 -19.70
CA GLY A 243 25.98 9.37 -19.25
C GLY A 243 25.39 8.30 -18.32
N PRO A 244 26.16 7.29 -17.91
CA PRO A 244 25.70 6.28 -16.96
C PRO A 244 25.18 6.88 -15.65
N TYR A 245 24.27 6.16 -15.02
CA TYR A 245 23.73 6.47 -13.69
C TYR A 245 24.78 6.26 -12.58
N PRO A 246 24.59 6.82 -11.38
CA PRO A 246 25.49 6.64 -10.25
C PRO A 246 25.80 5.16 -10.03
N THR A 247 27.07 4.82 -9.89
CA THR A 247 27.55 3.45 -9.66
C THR A 247 28.73 3.54 -8.71
N LEU A 248 28.78 2.64 -7.72
CA LEU A 248 29.93 2.46 -6.85
C LEU A 248 29.99 1.02 -6.34
N ARG A 249 31.03 0.28 -6.72
CA ARG A 249 31.22 -1.12 -6.31
C ARG A 249 32.64 -1.35 -5.83
N LEU A 250 32.79 -1.95 -4.67
CA LEU A 250 34.07 -2.38 -4.11
C LEU A 250 34.11 -3.90 -4.08
N ASN A 251 34.85 -4.50 -5.02
CA ASN A 251 34.86 -5.94 -5.25
C ASN A 251 36.26 -6.55 -5.07
N VAL A 252 36.31 -7.77 -4.54
CA VAL A 252 37.49 -8.65 -4.61
C VAL A 252 37.15 -9.76 -5.60
N GLY A 253 37.79 -9.74 -6.76
CA GLY A 253 37.34 -10.52 -7.91
C GLY A 253 35.91 -10.12 -8.30
N ASN A 254 34.97 -11.08 -8.28
CA ASN A 254 33.56 -10.85 -8.61
C ASN A 254 32.64 -10.79 -7.37
N ARG A 255 33.19 -10.62 -6.16
CA ARG A 255 32.41 -10.57 -4.93
C ARG A 255 32.60 -9.22 -4.22
N PRO A 256 31.54 -8.62 -3.68
CA PRO A 256 31.66 -7.41 -2.90
C PRO A 256 32.47 -7.64 -1.63
N ILE A 257 33.20 -6.61 -1.19
CA ILE A 257 33.86 -6.63 0.12
C ILE A 257 32.81 -6.76 1.23
N SER A 258 33.11 -7.54 2.26
CA SER A 258 32.23 -7.75 3.39
C SER A 258 32.85 -7.19 4.67
N ALA A 259 32.04 -6.49 5.45
CA ALA A 259 32.46 -6.04 6.78
C ALA A 259 32.62 -7.23 7.73
N ILE A 260 33.45 -7.05 8.77
CA ILE A 260 33.66 -8.07 9.81
C ILE A 260 32.33 -8.45 10.45
N ALA A 261 32.15 -9.77 10.63
CA ALA A 261 30.97 -10.31 11.26
C ALA A 261 30.89 -9.91 12.75
N PRO A 262 29.67 -9.77 13.31
CA PRO A 262 29.50 -9.52 14.73
C PRO A 262 30.14 -10.59 15.63
N HIS A 263 30.39 -10.24 16.88
CA HIS A 263 30.89 -11.17 17.89
C HIS A 263 30.05 -12.45 17.96
N LEU A 264 30.69 -13.62 18.13
CA LEU A 264 30.04 -14.93 18.06
C LEU A 264 28.81 -15.03 18.99
N ALA A 265 28.91 -14.50 20.22
CA ALA A 265 27.80 -14.50 21.17
C ALA A 265 26.52 -13.83 20.61
N PHE A 266 26.66 -12.70 19.92
CA PHE A 266 25.52 -12.00 19.32
C PHE A 266 25.00 -12.73 18.07
N ARG A 267 25.88 -13.40 17.31
CA ARG A 267 25.47 -14.26 16.19
C ARG A 267 24.66 -15.47 16.67
N LEU A 268 25.06 -16.10 17.78
CA LEU A 268 24.32 -17.21 18.38
C LEU A 268 22.90 -16.78 18.81
N ILE A 269 22.75 -15.60 19.39
CA ILE A 269 21.42 -15.02 19.69
C ILE A 269 20.65 -14.80 18.39
N GLY A 270 21.28 -14.23 17.36
CA GLY A 270 20.67 -14.03 16.04
C GLY A 270 20.13 -15.33 15.43
N TRP A 271 20.95 -16.39 15.38
CA TRP A 271 20.55 -17.70 14.87
C TRP A 271 19.40 -18.33 15.67
N PHE A 272 19.40 -18.15 17.00
CA PHE A 272 18.28 -18.57 17.83
C PHE A 272 16.98 -17.85 17.42
N LEU A 273 17.03 -16.54 17.20
CA LEU A 273 15.87 -15.76 16.75
C LEU A 273 15.38 -16.19 15.36
N ASP A 274 16.30 -16.43 14.42
CA ASP A 274 15.96 -16.92 13.08
C ASP A 274 15.34 -18.31 13.12
N LEU A 275 15.83 -19.21 13.98
CA LEU A 275 15.24 -20.52 14.18
C LEU A 275 13.81 -20.40 14.75
N LEU A 276 13.58 -19.47 15.69
CA LEU A 276 12.24 -19.20 16.21
C LEU A 276 11.30 -18.66 15.12
N ALA A 277 11.76 -17.70 14.32
CA ALA A 277 11.00 -17.13 13.21
C ALA A 277 10.66 -18.20 12.15
N LEU A 278 11.64 -19.02 11.75
CA LEU A 278 11.46 -20.12 10.82
C LEU A 278 10.45 -21.14 11.35
N THR A 279 10.57 -21.53 12.62
CA THR A 279 9.62 -22.45 13.27
C THR A 279 8.21 -21.86 13.28
N GLY A 280 8.07 -20.58 13.61
CA GLY A 280 6.80 -19.85 13.56
C GLY A 280 6.19 -19.84 12.16
N LEU A 281 6.99 -19.57 11.13
CA LEU A 281 6.57 -19.59 9.73
C LEU A 281 6.13 -20.98 9.28
N LEU A 282 6.89 -22.03 9.62
CA LEU A 282 6.53 -23.42 9.32
C LEU A 282 5.24 -23.84 10.01
N LEU A 283 5.00 -23.39 11.26
CA LEU A 283 3.73 -23.61 11.95
C LEU A 283 2.56 -22.91 11.25
N LEU A 284 2.75 -21.68 10.78
CA LEU A 284 1.74 -20.95 9.99
C LEU A 284 1.45 -21.68 8.66
N ILE A 285 2.48 -22.10 7.94
CA ILE A 285 2.35 -22.86 6.68
C ILE A 285 1.60 -24.16 6.93
N GLY A 286 2.00 -24.95 7.93
CA GLY A 286 1.34 -26.21 8.30
C GLY A 286 -0.13 -26.02 8.69
N PHE A 287 -0.44 -24.93 9.41
CA PHE A 287 -1.81 -24.56 9.73
C PHE A 287 -2.64 -24.25 8.49
N TYR A 288 -2.17 -23.36 7.62
CA TYR A 288 -2.89 -23.00 6.40
C TYR A 288 -3.04 -24.19 5.47
N TRP A 289 -2.00 -25.01 5.30
CA TRP A 289 -2.07 -26.27 4.56
C TRP A 289 -3.16 -27.20 5.11
N SER A 290 -3.27 -27.34 6.44
CA SER A 290 -4.31 -28.19 7.05
C SER A 290 -5.74 -27.77 6.71
N ILE A 291 -5.97 -26.48 6.45
CA ILE A 291 -7.28 -25.91 6.06
C ILE A 291 -7.49 -26.00 4.55
N LEU A 292 -6.43 -25.76 3.77
CA LEU A 292 -6.52 -25.51 2.33
C LEU A 292 -6.20 -26.74 1.48
N ARG A 293 -5.65 -27.82 2.05
CA ARG A 293 -5.28 -29.05 1.32
C ARG A 293 -6.41 -29.67 0.50
N SER A 294 -7.67 -29.48 0.90
CA SER A 294 -8.82 -29.98 0.11
C SER A 294 -9.04 -29.24 -1.20
N GLN A 295 -8.38 -28.09 -1.38
CA GLN A 295 -8.42 -27.23 -2.56
C GLN A 295 -7.06 -27.19 -3.28
N TRP A 296 -6.27 -28.27 -3.16
CA TRP A 296 -4.90 -28.31 -3.70
C TRP A 296 -4.84 -28.06 -5.22
N PHE A 297 -5.85 -28.49 -5.98
CA PHE A 297 -5.96 -28.18 -7.41
C PHE A 297 -6.01 -26.66 -7.69
N CYS A 298 -6.75 -25.90 -6.88
CA CYS A 298 -6.78 -24.44 -6.99
C CYS A 298 -5.42 -23.83 -6.66
N PHE A 299 -4.73 -24.36 -5.64
CA PHE A 299 -3.39 -23.91 -5.27
C PHE A 299 -2.39 -24.14 -6.42
N MET A 300 -2.41 -25.34 -7.02
CA MET A 300 -1.59 -25.63 -8.19
C MET A 300 -1.90 -24.72 -9.38
N GLY A 301 -3.17 -24.49 -9.68
CA GLY A 301 -3.57 -23.55 -10.74
C GLY A 301 -3.05 -22.14 -10.50
N VAL A 302 -3.14 -21.63 -9.27
CA VAL A 302 -2.57 -20.32 -8.89
C VAL A 302 -1.07 -20.30 -9.05
N THR A 303 -0.35 -21.33 -8.58
CA THR A 303 1.11 -21.38 -8.68
C THR A 303 1.58 -21.38 -10.13
N VAL A 304 0.89 -22.14 -11.01
CA VAL A 304 1.17 -22.13 -12.46
C VAL A 304 0.92 -20.74 -13.04
N LEU A 305 -0.22 -20.11 -12.73
CA LEU A 305 -0.50 -18.75 -13.19
C LEU A 305 0.53 -17.74 -12.67
N ALA A 306 0.92 -17.82 -11.41
CA ALA A 306 1.92 -16.94 -10.81
C ALA A 306 3.30 -17.10 -11.47
N PHE A 307 3.69 -18.33 -11.81
CA PHE A 307 4.90 -18.60 -12.57
C PHE A 307 4.84 -18.01 -13.99
N ILE A 308 3.70 -18.17 -14.69
CA ILE A 308 3.50 -17.55 -16.01
C ILE A 308 3.65 -16.03 -15.92
N VAL A 309 3.03 -15.41 -14.91
CA VAL A 309 3.15 -13.96 -14.67
C VAL A 309 4.59 -13.54 -14.47
N TYR A 310 5.33 -14.27 -13.64
CA TYR A 310 6.71 -13.96 -13.31
C TYR A 310 7.65 -13.99 -14.52
N VAL A 311 7.43 -14.94 -15.46
CA VAL A 311 8.31 -15.14 -16.62
C VAL A 311 7.94 -14.25 -17.83
N GLN A 312 6.75 -13.66 -17.86
CA GLN A 312 6.32 -12.82 -18.98
C GLN A 312 7.09 -11.48 -19.03
N PRO A 313 7.48 -11.00 -20.23
CA PRO A 313 8.13 -9.70 -20.37
C PRO A 313 7.21 -8.55 -19.92
N LEU A 314 7.81 -7.45 -19.44
CA LEU A 314 7.09 -6.21 -19.13
C LEU A 314 6.67 -5.51 -20.44
N SER A 315 5.49 -5.84 -20.95
CA SER A 315 4.93 -5.17 -22.14
C SER A 315 3.43 -4.88 -22.02
N ASP A 316 2.89 -4.88 -20.80
CA ASP A 316 1.45 -4.66 -20.60
C ASP A 316 1.10 -3.20 -20.93
N PRO A 317 0.16 -2.96 -21.89
CA PRO A 317 -0.26 -1.59 -22.19
C PRO A 317 -0.92 -0.97 -20.95
N PRO A 318 -0.87 0.38 -20.80
CA PRO A 318 -1.32 1.06 -19.58
C PRO A 318 -2.76 0.70 -19.18
N SER A 319 -3.66 0.49 -20.15
CA SER A 319 -5.08 0.16 -19.96
C SER A 319 -5.41 -1.34 -20.06
N ALA A 320 -4.39 -2.22 -19.99
CA ALA A 320 -4.58 -3.65 -20.05
C ALA A 320 -5.37 -4.20 -18.86
N ILE A 321 -6.22 -5.19 -19.16
CA ILE A 321 -6.66 -6.17 -18.16
C ILE A 321 -5.65 -7.31 -18.20
N ASN A 322 -5.02 -7.57 -17.06
CA ASN A 322 -4.12 -8.72 -16.89
C ASN A 322 -4.92 -10.02 -17.02
N SER A 323 -4.85 -10.68 -18.19
CA SER A 323 -5.65 -11.87 -18.51
C SER A 323 -5.53 -12.98 -17.47
N TYR A 324 -4.34 -13.20 -16.91
CA TYR A 324 -4.08 -14.17 -15.85
C TYR A 324 -4.75 -13.80 -14.52
N VAL A 325 -4.72 -12.52 -14.13
CA VAL A 325 -5.44 -12.03 -12.93
C VAL A 325 -6.94 -12.17 -13.15
N PHE A 326 -7.43 -11.85 -14.34
CA PHE A 326 -8.83 -11.99 -14.71
C PHE A 326 -9.30 -13.45 -14.64
N LEU A 327 -8.54 -14.39 -15.22
CA LEU A 327 -8.85 -15.82 -15.19
C LEU A 327 -8.97 -16.34 -13.76
N PHE A 328 -8.02 -16.01 -12.88
CA PHE A 328 -8.14 -16.43 -11.48
C PHE A 328 -9.23 -15.67 -10.73
N THR A 329 -9.51 -14.41 -11.09
CA THR A 329 -10.62 -13.63 -10.53
C THR A 329 -11.97 -14.34 -10.76
N LEU A 330 -12.19 -14.97 -11.92
CA LEU A 330 -13.38 -15.80 -12.18
C LEU A 330 -13.48 -16.95 -11.16
N VAL A 331 -12.39 -17.68 -10.94
CA VAL A 331 -12.32 -18.78 -9.97
C VAL A 331 -12.55 -18.27 -8.54
N ALA A 332 -11.88 -17.18 -8.16
CA ALA A 332 -11.99 -16.56 -6.85
C ALA A 332 -13.42 -16.08 -6.56
N ALA A 333 -14.06 -15.40 -7.52
CA ALA A 333 -15.44 -14.97 -7.41
C ALA A 333 -16.41 -16.17 -7.35
N MET A 334 -16.14 -17.24 -8.11
CA MET A 334 -16.93 -18.48 -8.03
C MET A 334 -16.87 -19.12 -6.63
N LEU A 335 -15.66 -19.24 -6.08
CA LEU A 335 -15.42 -19.76 -4.73
C LEU A 335 -16.14 -18.91 -3.66
N VAL A 336 -16.14 -17.59 -3.85
CA VAL A 336 -16.74 -16.62 -2.92
C VAL A 336 -18.27 -16.64 -2.95
N VAL A 337 -18.87 -16.70 -4.14
CA VAL A 337 -20.32 -16.53 -4.32
C VAL A 337 -21.09 -17.84 -4.11
N TRP A 338 -20.61 -18.96 -4.67
CA TRP A 338 -21.34 -20.22 -4.59
C TRP A 338 -21.04 -21.04 -3.34
N SER A 339 -19.96 -20.74 -2.62
CA SER A 339 -19.63 -21.44 -1.37
C SER A 339 -20.00 -20.66 -0.12
N ARG A 340 -20.61 -21.36 0.84
CA ARG A 340 -20.78 -20.83 2.20
C ARG A 340 -19.56 -21.09 3.09
N ARG A 341 -18.58 -21.86 2.63
CA ARG A 341 -17.44 -22.33 3.43
C ARG A 341 -16.37 -21.24 3.52
N ARG A 342 -15.96 -20.87 4.75
CA ARG A 342 -14.97 -19.81 5.00
C ARG A 342 -13.57 -20.11 4.42
N HIS A 343 -13.21 -21.38 4.26
CA HIS A 343 -11.94 -21.76 3.64
C HIS A 343 -11.90 -21.51 2.12
N HIS A 344 -13.04 -21.37 1.44
CA HIS A 344 -13.07 -20.98 0.02
C HIS A 344 -12.77 -19.48 -0.13
N LEU A 345 -13.31 -18.63 0.75
CA LEU A 345 -12.91 -17.21 0.81
C LEU A 345 -11.42 -17.07 1.12
N LEU A 346 -10.91 -17.85 2.07
CA LEU A 346 -9.49 -17.84 2.39
C LEU A 346 -8.62 -18.25 1.19
N MET A 347 -9.03 -19.28 0.42
CA MET A 347 -8.33 -19.64 -0.82
C MET A 347 -8.40 -18.55 -1.89
N ALA A 348 -9.55 -17.90 -2.06
CA ALA A 348 -9.69 -16.80 -3.00
C ALA A 348 -8.73 -15.65 -2.65
N CYS A 349 -8.68 -15.22 -1.39
CA CYS A 349 -7.76 -14.17 -0.93
C CYS A 349 -6.29 -14.61 -1.05
N ALA A 350 -5.93 -15.82 -0.61
CA ALA A 350 -4.57 -16.32 -0.68
C ALA A 350 -4.09 -16.50 -2.12
N GLY A 351 -4.95 -16.99 -3.01
CA GLY A 351 -4.63 -17.16 -4.42
C GLY A 351 -4.38 -15.83 -5.13
N MET A 352 -5.23 -14.82 -4.86
CA MET A 352 -5.02 -13.47 -5.38
C MET A 352 -3.75 -12.84 -4.80
N ALA A 353 -3.44 -13.10 -3.52
CA ALA A 353 -2.22 -12.59 -2.90
C ALA A 353 -0.95 -13.14 -3.56
N ILE A 354 -0.93 -14.43 -3.89
CA ILE A 354 0.19 -15.05 -4.62
C ILE A 354 0.36 -14.42 -6.01
N LEU A 355 -0.73 -14.20 -6.74
CA LEU A 355 -0.69 -13.57 -8.07
C LEU A 355 -0.23 -12.11 -8.02
N ILE A 356 -0.73 -11.33 -7.04
CA ILE A 356 -0.32 -9.94 -6.84
C ILE A 356 1.17 -9.88 -6.49
N LEU A 357 1.65 -10.75 -5.60
CA LEU A 357 3.07 -10.82 -5.26
C LEU A 357 3.93 -11.13 -6.49
N ALA A 358 3.57 -12.15 -7.28
CA ALA A 358 4.30 -12.48 -8.50
C ALA A 358 4.32 -11.32 -9.51
N HIS A 359 3.19 -10.61 -9.64
CA HIS A 359 3.08 -9.44 -10.50
C HIS A 359 3.97 -8.27 -10.05
N GLU A 360 4.02 -7.97 -8.75
CA GLU A 360 4.85 -6.87 -8.23
C GLU A 360 6.33 -7.22 -8.18
N VAL A 361 6.70 -8.47 -7.91
CA VAL A 361 8.10 -8.91 -8.03
C VAL A 361 8.61 -8.74 -9.46
N ARG A 362 7.75 -8.96 -10.46
CA ARG A 362 8.09 -8.64 -11.86
C ARG A 362 8.16 -7.13 -12.10
N ALA A 363 7.24 -6.37 -11.53
CA ALA A 363 7.07 -4.94 -11.87
C ALA A 363 8.12 -4.01 -11.24
N HIS A 364 8.90 -4.49 -10.28
CA HIS A 364 9.95 -3.73 -9.61
C HIS A 364 11.31 -4.45 -9.75
N PRO A 365 12.45 -3.73 -9.84
CA PRO A 365 13.77 -4.34 -9.82
C PRO A 365 14.02 -5.18 -8.55
N SER A 366 13.50 -4.70 -7.42
CA SER A 366 13.44 -5.41 -6.15
C SER A 366 12.18 -4.96 -5.40
N LEU A 367 11.69 -5.75 -4.44
CA LEU A 367 10.57 -5.32 -3.60
C LEU A 367 10.94 -4.17 -2.65
N THR A 368 12.24 -3.96 -2.40
CA THR A 368 12.80 -2.87 -1.60
C THR A 368 13.11 -1.61 -2.42
N ALA A 369 12.93 -1.66 -3.74
CA ALA A 369 13.19 -0.54 -4.62
C ALA A 369 12.31 0.67 -4.26
N VAL A 370 12.94 1.84 -4.31
CA VAL A 370 12.29 3.15 -4.13
C VAL A 370 11.89 3.69 -5.50
N LEU A 371 10.63 4.09 -5.63
CA LEU A 371 10.10 4.79 -6.78
C LEU A 371 10.21 6.31 -6.55
N LEU A 372 11.03 6.98 -7.34
CA LEU A 372 11.10 8.44 -7.30
C LEU A 372 9.80 9.02 -7.86
N ARG A 373 9.12 9.86 -7.06
CA ARG A 373 7.89 10.55 -7.48
C ARG A 373 8.22 11.74 -8.36
N ASP A 374 7.41 12.00 -9.38
CA ASP A 374 7.59 13.18 -10.23
C ASP A 374 7.32 14.48 -9.45
N GLY A 375 8.05 15.54 -9.78
CA GLY A 375 7.78 16.89 -9.25
C GLY A 375 6.40 17.41 -9.67
N GLY A 376 5.80 18.22 -8.82
CA GLY A 376 4.49 18.84 -9.04
C GLY A 376 3.28 17.94 -8.85
N ARG A 377 3.49 16.70 -8.38
CA ARG A 377 2.40 15.74 -8.17
C ARG A 377 2.06 15.60 -6.69
N ASP A 378 0.77 15.41 -6.40
CA ASP A 378 0.25 15.10 -5.05
C ASP A 378 1.03 13.96 -4.37
N PHE A 379 1.50 12.99 -5.15
CA PHE A 379 2.24 11.82 -4.66
C PHE A 379 3.51 12.23 -3.93
N LEU A 380 4.30 13.14 -4.53
CA LEU A 380 5.52 13.66 -3.90
C LEU A 380 5.19 14.44 -2.63
N THR A 381 4.08 15.20 -2.63
CA THR A 381 3.62 15.96 -1.46
C THR A 381 3.31 15.03 -0.28
N TYR A 382 2.55 13.95 -0.49
CA TYR A 382 2.22 13.02 0.59
C TYR A 382 3.44 12.24 1.10
N GLU A 383 4.37 11.87 0.22
CA GLU A 383 5.67 11.30 0.63
C GLU A 383 6.47 12.29 1.49
N SER A 384 6.51 13.56 1.07
CA SER A 384 7.20 14.61 1.83
C SER A 384 6.57 14.85 3.20
N PHE A 385 5.25 14.80 3.33
CA PHE A 385 4.57 14.90 4.62
C PHE A 385 4.87 13.69 5.51
N ALA A 386 4.79 12.48 4.95
CA ALA A 386 5.15 11.27 5.68
C ALA A 386 6.61 11.35 6.18
N ARG A 387 7.52 11.81 5.33
CA ARG A 387 8.91 12.05 5.69
C ARG A 387 9.07 13.10 6.78
N SER A 388 8.32 14.21 6.72
CA SER A 388 8.32 15.22 7.79
C SER A 388 7.93 14.62 9.15
N ILE A 389 6.98 13.67 9.18
CA ILE A 389 6.64 12.92 10.40
C ILE A 389 7.83 12.06 10.86
N LEU A 390 8.53 11.36 9.97
CA LEU A 390 9.73 10.59 10.33
C LEU A 390 10.85 11.48 10.90
N GLU A 391 11.02 12.66 10.31
CA GLU A 391 12.05 13.63 10.68
C GLU A 391 11.78 14.27 12.04
N THR A 392 10.54 14.69 12.29
CA THR A 392 10.15 15.48 13.48
C THR A 392 9.47 14.67 14.57
N TRP A 393 8.99 13.45 14.27
CA TRP A 393 8.03 12.69 15.09
C TRP A 393 6.76 13.46 15.46
N SER A 394 6.44 14.50 14.71
CA SER A 394 5.25 15.32 14.89
C SER A 394 4.19 14.98 13.86
N LEU A 395 2.93 14.91 14.29
CA LEU A 395 1.79 14.74 13.40
C LEU A 395 1.51 15.98 12.52
N ARG A 396 2.14 17.14 12.83
CA ARG A 396 2.10 18.37 12.02
C ARG A 396 2.49 18.12 10.57
N ALA A 397 3.48 17.25 10.35
CA ALA A 397 3.92 16.83 9.02
C ALA A 397 4.22 17.99 8.03
N GLY A 398 4.67 19.14 8.53
CA GLY A 398 4.98 20.32 7.72
C GLY A 398 3.79 21.21 7.35
N GLU A 399 2.58 20.94 7.86
CA GLU A 399 1.41 21.79 7.68
C GLU A 399 0.74 22.10 9.03
N ASP A 400 0.54 23.38 9.31
CA ASP A 400 -0.23 23.82 10.50
C ASP A 400 -1.73 23.64 10.29
N ILE A 401 -2.16 24.03 9.10
CA ILE A 401 -3.54 23.94 8.64
C ILE A 401 -3.51 23.10 7.37
N PHE A 402 -4.34 22.07 7.32
CA PHE A 402 -4.37 21.18 6.17
C PHE A 402 -4.72 21.94 4.88
N TYR A 403 -3.75 21.98 3.97
CA TYR A 403 -4.00 22.36 2.59
C TYR A 403 -4.36 21.14 1.75
N PHE A 404 -3.68 20.00 1.94
CA PHE A 404 -4.03 18.72 1.31
C PHE A 404 -4.95 17.85 2.16
N GLN A 405 -5.42 16.72 1.62
CA GLN A 405 -6.25 15.76 2.37
C GLN A 405 -5.46 15.22 3.57
N ALA A 406 -6.13 15.11 4.73
CA ALA A 406 -5.44 14.85 5.98
C ALA A 406 -4.95 13.39 6.10
N LEU A 407 -5.77 12.39 5.75
CA LEU A 407 -5.47 10.99 6.11
C LEU A 407 -4.26 10.43 5.38
N SER A 408 -4.04 10.80 4.11
CA SER A 408 -3.10 10.12 3.22
C SER A 408 -1.66 10.17 3.73
N ARG A 409 -1.20 11.28 4.32
CA ARG A 409 0.14 11.39 4.91
C ARG A 409 0.40 10.37 6.02
N TYR A 410 -0.61 10.11 6.85
CA TYR A 410 -0.50 9.18 7.98
C TYR A 410 -0.52 7.74 7.50
N VAL A 411 -1.28 7.45 6.44
CA VAL A 411 -1.27 6.12 5.80
C VAL A 411 0.08 5.86 5.14
N THR A 412 0.61 6.82 4.38
CA THR A 412 1.95 6.72 3.75
C THR A 412 3.03 6.55 4.80
N PHE A 413 3.03 7.38 5.86
CA PHE A 413 3.97 7.23 6.99
C PHE A 413 3.85 5.85 7.65
N PHE A 414 2.64 5.37 7.93
CA PHE A 414 2.43 4.06 8.54
C PHE A 414 2.93 2.92 7.64
N HIS A 415 2.67 3.00 6.33
CA HIS A 415 3.16 2.00 5.38
C HIS A 415 4.69 1.92 5.37
N HIS A 416 5.38 3.05 5.25
CA HIS A 416 6.84 3.05 5.25
C HIS A 416 7.44 2.77 6.63
N LEU A 417 6.79 3.15 7.72
CA LEU A 417 7.21 2.74 9.06
C LEU A 417 7.19 1.22 9.21
N VAL A 418 6.18 0.55 8.63
CA VAL A 418 6.02 -0.91 8.72
C VAL A 418 6.89 -1.67 7.74
N PHE A 419 7.00 -1.23 6.48
CA PHE A 419 7.65 -1.98 5.40
C PHE A 419 9.01 -1.39 4.97
N GLY A 420 9.42 -0.25 5.53
CA GLY A 420 10.68 0.41 5.19
C GLY A 420 10.54 1.30 3.95
N ASP A 421 11.66 1.58 3.31
CA ASP A 421 11.69 2.46 2.14
C ASP A 421 11.09 1.81 0.88
N GLY A 422 10.91 0.49 0.87
CA GLY A 422 10.51 -0.28 -0.32
C GLY A 422 9.07 -0.08 -0.77
N ASP A 423 8.88 0.64 -1.89
CA ASP A 423 7.58 0.89 -2.50
C ASP A 423 6.91 -0.38 -3.03
N GLY A 424 7.71 -1.37 -3.44
CA GLY A 424 7.20 -2.67 -3.91
C GLY A 424 6.41 -3.39 -2.83
N GLN A 425 6.91 -3.43 -1.59
CA GLN A 425 6.22 -4.07 -0.46
C GLN A 425 4.94 -3.33 -0.06
N VAL A 426 5.00 -2.00 0.00
CA VAL A 426 3.85 -1.14 0.27
C VAL A 426 2.74 -1.38 -0.76
N THR A 427 3.12 -1.51 -2.04
CA THR A 427 2.19 -1.80 -3.13
C THR A 427 1.57 -3.20 -2.99
N VAL A 428 2.38 -4.24 -2.78
CA VAL A 428 1.90 -5.61 -2.57
C VAL A 428 0.88 -5.66 -1.44
N PHE A 429 1.21 -5.08 -0.29
CA PHE A 429 0.32 -5.04 0.86
C PHE A 429 -1.00 -4.34 0.55
N SER A 430 -0.93 -3.12 -0.01
CA SER A 430 -2.11 -2.30 -0.31
C SER A 430 -3.05 -2.99 -1.31
N ARG A 431 -2.50 -3.60 -2.36
CA ARG A 431 -3.27 -4.34 -3.37
C ARG A 431 -3.91 -5.61 -2.81
N ILE A 432 -3.21 -6.36 -1.96
CA ILE A 432 -3.75 -7.55 -1.28
C ILE A 432 -4.88 -7.17 -0.33
N ALA A 433 -4.70 -6.11 0.45
CA ALA A 433 -5.71 -5.61 1.39
C ALA A 433 -6.99 -5.20 0.64
N LEU A 434 -6.86 -4.40 -0.42
CA LEU A 434 -7.98 -3.94 -1.25
C LEU A 434 -8.71 -5.11 -1.91
N THR A 435 -7.97 -6.01 -2.57
CA THR A 435 -8.54 -7.18 -3.24
C THR A 435 -9.26 -8.10 -2.25
N SER A 436 -8.66 -8.33 -1.07
CA SER A 436 -9.28 -9.13 -0.01
C SER A 436 -10.56 -8.50 0.53
N ALA A 437 -10.61 -7.16 0.64
CA ALA A 437 -11.81 -6.43 1.04
C ALA A 437 -12.96 -6.62 0.03
N LEU A 438 -12.66 -6.57 -1.27
CA LEU A 438 -13.64 -6.77 -2.34
C LEU A 438 -14.14 -8.22 -2.45
N LEU A 439 -13.25 -9.21 -2.28
CA LEU A 439 -13.66 -10.62 -2.20
C LEU A 439 -14.53 -10.88 -0.96
N TRP A 440 -14.18 -10.29 0.17
CA TRP A 440 -15.00 -10.37 1.38
C TRP A 440 -16.36 -9.67 1.20
N PHE A 441 -16.39 -8.56 0.45
CA PHE A 441 -17.60 -7.85 0.09
C PHE A 441 -18.57 -8.74 -0.70
N GLY A 442 -18.11 -9.31 -1.82
CA GLY A 442 -18.89 -10.27 -2.61
C GLY A 442 -19.34 -11.48 -1.77
N TRP A 443 -18.46 -11.99 -0.91
CA TRP A 443 -18.78 -13.10 0.00
C TRP A 443 -19.94 -12.72 0.91
N ARG A 444 -19.94 -11.51 1.48
CA ARG A 444 -20.95 -11.14 2.47
C ARG A 444 -22.35 -11.03 1.88
N PHE A 445 -22.48 -10.65 0.62
CA PHE A 445 -23.76 -10.48 -0.06
C PHE A 445 -24.28 -11.77 -0.74
N ARG A 446 -23.52 -12.86 -0.82
CA ARG A 446 -23.88 -14.10 -1.54
C ARG A 446 -25.22 -14.80 -1.20
N GLY A 447 -25.88 -14.40 -0.12
CA GLY A 447 -27.08 -15.05 0.43
C GLY A 447 -28.38 -14.68 -0.30
N CYS A 448 -28.47 -14.97 -1.60
CA CYS A 448 -29.64 -14.66 -2.44
C CYS A 448 -29.96 -15.81 -3.42
N ASN A 449 -31.01 -15.63 -4.22
CA ASN A 449 -31.44 -16.57 -5.27
C ASN A 449 -30.41 -16.68 -6.41
N SER A 450 -30.63 -17.58 -7.39
CA SER A 450 -29.69 -17.83 -8.49
C SER A 450 -29.39 -16.58 -9.32
N TYR A 451 -30.40 -15.72 -9.55
CA TYR A 451 -30.24 -14.46 -10.25
C TYR A 451 -29.36 -13.48 -9.47
N GLY A 452 -29.63 -13.28 -8.16
CA GLY A 452 -28.81 -12.44 -7.30
C GLY A 452 -27.37 -12.94 -7.20
N LYS A 453 -27.15 -14.27 -7.19
CA LYS A 453 -25.80 -14.84 -7.23
C LYS A 453 -25.06 -14.48 -8.52
N LEU A 454 -25.74 -14.51 -9.67
CA LEU A 454 -25.14 -14.08 -10.94
C LEU A 454 -24.74 -12.61 -10.89
N VAL A 455 -25.61 -11.72 -10.38
CA VAL A 455 -25.31 -10.29 -10.20
C VAL A 455 -24.10 -10.09 -9.28
N ILE A 456 -24.05 -10.81 -8.16
CA ILE A 456 -22.94 -10.71 -7.21
C ILE A 456 -21.64 -11.25 -7.80
N PHE A 457 -21.70 -12.36 -8.53
CA PHE A 457 -20.56 -12.92 -9.23
C PHE A 457 -20.00 -11.93 -10.25
N THR A 458 -20.84 -11.44 -11.16
CA THR A 458 -20.43 -10.47 -12.19
C THR A 458 -19.86 -9.21 -11.55
N GLY A 459 -20.52 -8.65 -10.54
CA GLY A 459 -19.99 -7.48 -9.85
C GLY A 459 -18.68 -7.76 -9.11
N THR A 460 -18.52 -8.93 -8.48
CA THR A 460 -17.26 -9.29 -7.79
C THR A 460 -16.11 -9.43 -8.79
N VAL A 461 -16.37 -10.05 -9.95
CA VAL A 461 -15.39 -10.15 -11.04
C VAL A 461 -15.00 -8.77 -11.54
N LEU A 462 -15.96 -7.89 -11.82
CA LEU A 462 -15.69 -6.52 -12.28
C LEU A 462 -14.91 -5.71 -11.24
N LEU A 463 -15.30 -5.75 -9.97
CA LEU A 463 -14.63 -5.05 -8.86
C LEU A 463 -13.16 -5.47 -8.74
N VAL A 464 -12.90 -6.78 -8.65
CA VAL A 464 -11.54 -7.30 -8.46
C VAL A 464 -10.68 -7.09 -9.72
N THR A 465 -11.26 -7.24 -10.91
CA THR A 465 -10.56 -6.97 -12.17
C THR A 465 -10.19 -5.50 -12.30
N PHE A 466 -11.10 -4.60 -11.93
CA PHE A 466 -10.91 -3.16 -12.05
C PHE A 466 -9.73 -2.67 -11.21
N VAL A 467 -9.69 -3.01 -9.91
CA VAL A 467 -8.62 -2.56 -9.01
C VAL A 467 -7.27 -3.21 -9.28
N ASN A 468 -7.26 -4.33 -10.02
CA ASN A 468 -6.04 -5.03 -10.43
C ASN A 468 -5.66 -4.77 -11.90
N SER A 469 -6.35 -3.85 -12.58
CA SER A 469 -5.93 -3.33 -13.89
C SER A 469 -4.61 -2.57 -13.78
N THR A 470 -3.87 -2.48 -14.89
CA THR A 470 -2.55 -1.84 -14.93
C THR A 470 -2.61 -0.37 -14.49
N VAL A 471 -3.63 0.39 -14.90
CA VAL A 471 -3.81 1.80 -14.49
C VAL A 471 -4.02 1.92 -12.97
N VAL A 472 -4.98 1.18 -12.41
CA VAL A 472 -5.29 1.31 -10.97
C VAL A 472 -4.16 0.75 -10.11
N ALA A 473 -3.49 -0.31 -10.54
CA ALA A 473 -2.29 -0.80 -9.86
C ALA A 473 -1.17 0.26 -9.87
N THR A 474 -0.98 0.97 -10.98
CA THR A 474 0.00 2.07 -11.08
C THR A 474 -0.37 3.24 -10.16
N LEU A 475 -1.66 3.58 -10.06
CA LEU A 475 -2.14 4.58 -9.10
C LEU A 475 -1.84 4.20 -7.64
N ILE A 476 -1.91 2.92 -7.31
CA ILE A 476 -1.52 2.41 -5.98
C ILE A 476 0.01 2.47 -5.80
N ARG A 477 0.80 2.06 -6.80
CA ARG A 477 2.27 2.17 -6.80
C ARG A 477 2.76 3.59 -6.61
N GLN A 478 2.03 4.55 -7.16
CA GLN A 478 2.34 5.97 -7.05
C GLN A 478 1.87 6.59 -5.72
N GLY A 479 1.17 5.87 -4.86
CA GLY A 479 0.75 6.38 -3.55
C GLY A 479 -0.42 7.38 -3.63
N THR A 480 -1.37 7.18 -4.55
CA THR A 480 -2.55 8.06 -4.66
C THR A 480 -3.36 8.18 -3.37
N SER A 481 -3.90 9.36 -3.07
CA SER A 481 -4.68 9.61 -1.85
C SER A 481 -6.02 8.85 -1.74
N GLU A 482 -6.50 8.29 -2.84
CA GLU A 482 -7.86 7.77 -3.02
C GLU A 482 -7.99 6.32 -2.57
N TYR A 483 -6.95 5.50 -2.74
CA TYR A 483 -7.05 4.06 -2.48
C TYR A 483 -7.46 3.70 -1.03
N PRO A 484 -7.15 4.50 0.02
CA PRO A 484 -7.72 4.26 1.35
C PRO A 484 -9.25 4.26 1.34
N THR A 485 -9.89 5.11 0.52
CA THR A 485 -11.36 5.10 0.37
C THR A 485 -11.85 3.86 -0.35
N TRP A 486 -11.13 3.39 -1.37
CA TRP A 486 -11.47 2.17 -2.11
C TRP A 486 -11.40 0.93 -1.21
N LEU A 487 -10.49 0.94 -0.22
CA LEU A 487 -10.34 -0.12 0.77
C LEU A 487 -11.43 -0.07 1.84
N LEU A 488 -11.70 1.11 2.40
CA LEU A 488 -12.62 1.29 3.53
C LEU A 488 -14.10 1.22 3.11
N PHE A 489 -14.44 1.65 1.90
CA PHE A 489 -15.82 1.66 1.41
C PHE A 489 -16.49 0.26 1.41
N PRO A 490 -15.87 -0.82 0.88
CA PRO A 490 -16.43 -2.17 0.96
C PRO A 490 -16.67 -2.62 2.41
N PHE A 491 -15.76 -2.30 3.35
CA PHE A 491 -15.95 -2.62 4.76
C PHE A 491 -17.12 -1.86 5.39
N ALA A 492 -17.16 -0.54 5.16
CA ALA A 492 -18.23 0.33 5.63
C ALA A 492 -19.60 -0.16 5.13
N PHE A 493 -19.74 -0.31 3.82
CA PHE A 493 -21.01 -0.71 3.19
C PHE A 493 -21.47 -2.08 3.68
N THR A 494 -20.55 -3.04 3.82
CA THR A 494 -20.87 -4.37 4.32
C THR A 494 -21.35 -4.37 5.76
N TRP A 495 -20.67 -3.64 6.66
CA TRP A 495 -21.06 -3.58 8.07
C TRP A 495 -22.39 -2.86 8.29
N LEU A 496 -22.78 -1.97 7.38
CA LEU A 496 -24.04 -1.24 7.45
C LEU A 496 -25.21 -2.01 6.82
N PHE A 497 -24.99 -2.69 5.69
CA PHE A 497 -26.09 -3.15 4.83
C PHE A 497 -26.11 -4.64 4.52
N ALA A 498 -25.03 -5.40 4.75
CA ALA A 498 -25.05 -6.82 4.45
C ALA A 498 -25.89 -7.63 5.45
N SER A 499 -26.51 -8.72 4.98
CA SER A 499 -27.38 -9.58 5.79
C SER A 499 -26.64 -10.23 6.98
N GLY A 500 -27.22 -10.28 8.18
CA GLY A 500 -26.61 -10.89 9.38
C GLY A 500 -26.14 -9.87 10.43
N GLN A 501 -25.02 -10.13 11.12
CA GLN A 501 -24.54 -9.26 12.20
C GLN A 501 -24.01 -7.92 11.64
N LYS A 502 -24.90 -6.93 11.52
CA LYS A 502 -24.60 -5.53 11.23
C LYS A 502 -23.78 -4.93 12.36
N SER A 503 -23.02 -3.88 12.08
CA SER A 503 -22.22 -3.17 13.07
C SER A 503 -22.15 -1.69 12.72
N THR A 504 -23.18 -0.93 13.10
CA THR A 504 -23.31 0.51 12.82
C THR A 504 -22.06 1.29 13.21
N ALA A 505 -21.53 1.07 14.42
CA ALA A 505 -20.33 1.78 14.91
C ALA A 505 -19.10 1.58 14.01
N ARG A 506 -18.81 0.35 13.57
CA ARG A 506 -17.69 0.06 12.66
C ARG A 506 -17.90 0.63 11.27
N GLY A 507 -19.13 0.51 10.75
CA GLY A 507 -19.49 1.08 9.47
C GLY A 507 -19.33 2.60 9.46
N PHE A 508 -19.81 3.26 10.52
CA PHE A 508 -19.71 4.70 10.67
C PHE A 508 -18.27 5.16 10.88
N ALA A 509 -17.48 4.47 11.69
CA ALA A 509 -16.06 4.78 11.85
C ALA A 509 -15.28 4.67 10.52
N ALA A 510 -15.56 3.62 9.71
CA ALA A 510 -14.96 3.47 8.40
C ALA A 510 -15.39 4.58 7.43
N LEU A 511 -16.67 4.98 7.42
CA LEU A 511 -17.16 6.12 6.63
C LEU A 511 -16.50 7.45 7.05
N SER A 512 -16.38 7.71 8.36
CA SER A 512 -15.69 8.90 8.86
C SER A 512 -14.21 8.91 8.45
N ALA A 513 -13.53 7.76 8.47
CA ALA A 513 -12.18 7.67 7.95
C ALA A 513 -12.11 7.95 6.43
N THR A 514 -13.10 7.51 5.64
CA THR A 514 -13.18 7.91 4.21
C THR A 514 -13.38 9.41 4.01
N PHE A 515 -14.12 10.08 4.90
CA PHE A 515 -14.29 11.53 4.87
C PHE A 515 -12.96 12.27 5.06
N ILE A 516 -12.15 11.86 6.04
CA ILE A 516 -10.81 12.44 6.29
C ILE A 516 -9.85 12.17 5.12
N ALA A 517 -10.01 11.04 4.45
CA ALA A 517 -9.21 10.70 3.27
C ALA A 517 -9.58 11.57 2.07
N ARG A 518 -10.88 11.80 1.85
CA ARG A 518 -11.42 12.47 0.66
C ARG A 518 -12.67 13.26 1.02
N THR A 519 -12.50 14.53 1.38
CA THR A 519 -13.60 15.40 1.79
C THR A 519 -14.62 15.66 0.70
N ASN A 520 -14.23 15.59 -0.58
CA ASN A 520 -15.16 15.70 -1.70
C ASN A 520 -16.19 14.55 -1.75
N GLN A 521 -15.96 13.42 -1.08
CA GLN A 521 -16.94 12.33 -0.95
C GLN A 521 -18.00 12.58 0.14
N ALA A 522 -17.95 13.72 0.84
CA ALA A 522 -18.85 14.05 1.95
C ALA A 522 -20.35 13.90 1.62
N PRO A 523 -20.87 14.32 0.43
CA PRO A 523 -22.30 14.15 0.12
C PRO A 523 -22.73 12.69 0.16
N ALA A 524 -21.93 11.78 -0.40
CA ALA A 524 -22.24 10.35 -0.44
C ALA A 524 -22.07 9.69 0.95
N ILE A 525 -21.10 10.15 1.74
CA ILE A 525 -20.92 9.69 3.12
C ILE A 525 -22.12 10.10 3.98
N LEU A 526 -22.56 11.36 3.87
CA LEU A 526 -23.75 11.86 4.56
C LEU A 526 -25.00 11.10 4.12
N TRP A 527 -25.14 10.80 2.82
CA TRP A 527 -26.22 9.96 2.29
C TRP A 527 -26.28 8.60 3.00
N LEU A 528 -25.14 7.94 3.18
CA LEU A 528 -25.06 6.64 3.86
C LEU A 528 -25.36 6.75 5.36
N PHE A 529 -24.92 7.82 6.03
CA PHE A 529 -25.29 8.09 7.43
C PHE A 529 -26.79 8.27 7.59
N ILE A 530 -27.40 9.11 6.76
CA ILE A 530 -28.85 9.40 6.77
C ILE A 530 -29.62 8.12 6.46
N PHE A 531 -29.24 7.39 5.42
CA PHE A 531 -29.94 6.17 5.02
C PHE A 531 -29.92 5.10 6.12
N ARG A 532 -28.75 4.88 6.76
CA ARG A 532 -28.67 3.96 7.90
C ARG A 532 -29.42 4.51 9.12
N GLY A 533 -29.34 5.82 9.39
CA GLY A 533 -30.05 6.46 10.48
C GLY A 533 -31.57 6.30 10.35
N TRP A 534 -32.11 6.47 9.14
CA TRP A 534 -33.51 6.24 8.84
C TRP A 534 -33.94 4.78 9.09
N SER A 535 -33.13 3.82 8.64
CA SER A 535 -33.34 2.39 8.94
C SER A 535 -33.26 2.10 10.44
N ALA A 536 -32.27 2.65 11.14
CA ALA A 536 -32.08 2.42 12.58
C ALA A 536 -33.23 3.02 13.41
N PHE A 537 -33.71 4.21 13.05
CA PHE A 537 -34.86 4.84 13.70
C PHE A 537 -36.13 3.99 13.57
N ARG A 538 -36.39 3.45 12.37
CA ARG A 538 -37.51 2.52 12.14
C ARG A 538 -37.36 1.22 12.90
N GLU A 539 -36.15 0.69 13.00
CA GLU A 539 -35.81 -0.52 13.75
C GLU A 539 -35.70 -0.30 15.27
N ARG A 540 -35.84 0.95 15.76
CA ARG A 540 -35.58 1.37 17.15
C ARG A 540 -34.19 0.97 17.67
N ASP A 541 -33.20 0.94 16.80
CA ASP A 541 -31.81 0.56 17.10
C ASP A 541 -30.99 1.73 17.66
N TRP A 542 -31.21 2.10 18.92
CA TRP A 542 -30.54 3.23 19.58
C TRP A 542 -29.00 3.15 19.63
N MET A 543 -28.39 2.00 19.29
CA MET A 543 -26.95 1.89 19.10
C MET A 543 -26.42 2.79 17.98
N PHE A 544 -27.29 3.35 17.13
CA PHE A 544 -26.90 4.33 16.14
C PHE A 544 -26.38 5.65 16.77
N VAL A 545 -26.88 6.06 17.94
CA VAL A 545 -26.48 7.32 18.59
C VAL A 545 -25.01 7.31 19.01
N PRO A 546 -24.51 6.33 19.79
CA PRO A 546 -23.08 6.27 20.11
C PRO A 546 -22.21 6.05 18.87
N ALA A 547 -22.73 5.36 17.84
CA ALA A 547 -22.03 5.22 16.57
C ALA A 547 -21.87 6.57 15.84
N LEU A 548 -22.90 7.42 15.86
CA LEU A 548 -22.86 8.77 15.31
C LEU A 548 -21.92 9.68 16.12
N GLY A 549 -21.93 9.57 17.45
CA GLY A 549 -20.97 10.25 18.32
C GLY A 549 -19.51 9.89 17.98
N LEU A 550 -19.22 8.60 17.81
CA LEU A 550 -17.90 8.14 17.36
C LEU A 550 -17.54 8.69 15.97
N ALA A 551 -18.48 8.69 15.03
CA ALA A 551 -18.27 9.28 13.70
C ALA A 551 -17.94 10.76 13.78
N GLY A 552 -18.65 11.52 14.63
CA GLY A 552 -18.39 12.93 14.89
C GLY A 552 -16.98 13.16 15.43
N VAL A 553 -16.57 12.40 16.45
CA VAL A 553 -15.20 12.48 17.01
C VAL A 553 -14.13 12.23 15.94
N ILE A 554 -14.31 11.22 15.10
CA ILE A 554 -13.36 10.92 14.01
C ILE A 554 -13.32 12.07 12.99
N CYS A 555 -14.48 12.56 12.53
CA CYS A 555 -14.55 13.66 11.56
C CYS A 555 -14.00 14.99 12.10
N LEU A 556 -13.91 15.16 13.42
CA LEU A 556 -13.34 16.34 14.07
C LEU A 556 -11.81 16.32 14.14
N LEU A 557 -11.15 15.17 13.90
CA LEU A 557 -9.69 15.07 13.99
C LEU A 557 -8.95 16.12 13.13
N PRO A 558 -9.36 16.43 11.89
CA PRO A 558 -8.71 17.48 11.10
C PRO A 558 -8.81 18.88 11.73
N ALA A 559 -9.98 19.24 12.26
CA ALA A 559 -10.17 20.54 12.91
C ALA A 559 -9.40 20.64 14.24
N LEU A 560 -9.30 19.54 14.98
CA LEU A 560 -8.48 19.48 16.20
C LEU A 560 -6.99 19.65 15.89
N HIS A 561 -6.51 19.03 14.81
CA HIS A 561 -5.15 19.23 14.33
C HIS A 561 -4.89 20.70 13.95
N ASN A 562 -5.75 21.28 13.09
CA ASN A 562 -5.60 22.67 12.64
C ASN A 562 -5.67 23.65 13.81
N ASN A 563 -6.50 23.39 14.82
CA ASN A 563 -6.57 24.22 16.01
C ASN A 563 -5.33 24.06 16.91
N TYR A 564 -4.75 22.86 17.00
CA TYR A 564 -3.59 22.61 17.85
C TYR A 564 -2.28 23.13 17.23
N TYR A 565 -2.11 23.03 15.91
CA TYR A 565 -0.88 23.44 15.22
C TYR A 565 -0.97 24.81 14.53
N GLY A 566 -2.16 25.24 14.11
CA GLY A 566 -2.35 26.46 13.31
C GLY A 566 -3.39 27.43 13.85
N ASP A 567 -3.87 27.24 15.09
CA ASP A 567 -4.85 28.10 15.76
C ASP A 567 -6.17 28.32 14.98
N GLU A 568 -6.52 27.41 14.05
CA GLU A 568 -7.72 27.52 13.22
C GLU A 568 -8.61 26.27 13.32
N PHE A 569 -9.89 26.45 13.68
CA PHE A 569 -10.84 25.34 13.75
C PHE A 569 -11.60 25.13 12.43
N THR A 570 -10.93 24.56 11.43
CA THR A 570 -11.53 24.22 10.13
C THR A 570 -11.44 22.73 9.80
N MET A 571 -12.54 22.15 9.31
CA MET A 571 -12.61 20.71 8.99
C MET A 571 -12.17 20.38 7.55
N LEU A 572 -12.36 21.31 6.63
CA LEU A 572 -12.10 21.11 5.21
C LEU A 572 -10.72 21.67 4.84
N PRO A 573 -10.02 21.05 3.88
CA PRO A 573 -8.74 21.56 3.42
C PRO A 573 -8.89 22.95 2.79
N THR A 574 -7.89 23.80 2.97
CA THR A 574 -7.89 25.17 2.42
C THR A 574 -7.76 25.20 0.89
N SER A 575 -7.26 24.13 0.27
CA SER A 575 -7.16 23.98 -1.19
C SER A 575 -8.49 23.73 -1.92
N ARG A 576 -9.61 23.60 -1.19
CA ARG A 576 -10.91 23.22 -1.75
C ARG A 576 -11.46 24.21 -2.80
N ASP A 577 -11.12 25.49 -2.67
CA ASP A 577 -11.69 26.59 -3.48
C ASP A 577 -10.73 27.06 -4.58
N ILE A 578 -9.69 26.28 -4.88
CA ILE A 578 -8.65 26.64 -5.85
C ILE A 578 -9.17 26.44 -7.29
N PRO A 579 -9.09 27.46 -8.17
CA PRO A 579 -9.64 27.43 -9.53
C PRO A 579 -9.15 26.24 -10.38
N GLU A 580 -7.88 25.86 -10.23
CA GLU A 580 -7.25 24.75 -10.97
C GLU A 580 -7.95 23.42 -10.72
N ASN A 581 -8.53 23.23 -9.53
CA ASN A 581 -9.30 22.03 -9.19
C ASN A 581 -10.76 22.14 -9.62
N LEU A 582 -11.30 23.34 -9.79
CA LEU A 582 -12.69 23.65 -10.12
C LEU A 582 -12.85 24.04 -11.60
N VAL A 583 -12.68 23.05 -12.49
CA VAL A 583 -12.62 23.26 -13.94
C VAL A 583 -13.95 23.71 -14.55
N LEU A 584 -15.08 23.32 -13.96
CA LEU A 584 -16.43 23.64 -14.46
C LEU A 584 -17.28 24.30 -13.37
N PRO A 585 -17.13 25.62 -13.16
CA PRO A 585 -17.96 26.37 -12.21
C PRO A 585 -19.44 26.43 -12.65
N LEU A 586 -20.33 26.81 -11.71
CA LEU A 586 -21.78 26.74 -11.90
C LEU A 586 -22.32 27.64 -13.03
N ASP A 587 -21.68 28.78 -13.25
CA ASP A 587 -21.93 29.69 -14.37
C ASP A 587 -21.75 28.99 -15.73
N ARG A 588 -20.69 28.19 -15.90
CA ARG A 588 -20.48 27.39 -17.13
C ARG A 588 -21.60 26.37 -17.37
N TRP A 589 -22.15 25.78 -16.31
CA TRP A 589 -23.31 24.90 -16.44
C TRP A 589 -24.58 25.63 -16.92
N ILE A 590 -24.74 26.88 -16.52
CA ILE A 590 -25.86 27.74 -16.98
C ILE A 590 -25.60 28.16 -18.44
N GLU A 591 -24.39 28.58 -18.76
CA GLU A 591 -23.97 28.97 -20.12
C GLU A 591 -24.09 27.82 -21.13
N ALA A 592 -23.93 26.57 -20.72
CA ALA A 592 -24.07 25.40 -21.62
C ALA A 592 -25.44 25.31 -22.30
N GLN A 593 -26.46 26.00 -21.77
CA GLN A 593 -27.79 26.08 -22.39
C GLN A 593 -27.76 26.90 -23.68
N THR A 594 -26.97 27.97 -23.74
CA THR A 594 -26.93 28.94 -24.84
C THR A 594 -25.62 28.91 -25.64
N GLY A 595 -24.50 28.62 -24.99
CA GLY A 595 -23.15 28.61 -25.55
C GLY A 595 -22.67 27.22 -25.98
N GLN A 596 -22.16 27.11 -27.21
CA GLN A 596 -21.65 25.85 -27.76
C GLN A 596 -20.38 25.35 -27.05
N GLU A 597 -19.48 26.25 -26.66
CA GLU A 597 -18.22 25.90 -25.99
C GLU A 597 -18.46 25.33 -24.59
N ALA A 598 -19.24 26.04 -23.76
CA ALA A 598 -19.62 25.58 -22.42
C ALA A 598 -20.36 24.23 -22.49
N ARG A 599 -21.22 24.04 -23.50
CA ARG A 599 -21.88 22.76 -23.76
C ARG A 599 -20.90 21.63 -24.08
N GLN A 600 -19.87 21.89 -24.88
CA GLN A 600 -18.85 20.89 -25.20
C GLN A 600 -18.02 20.51 -23.98
N GLN A 601 -17.67 21.47 -23.11
CA GLN A 601 -16.96 21.21 -21.86
C GLN A 601 -17.80 20.37 -20.89
N VAL A 602 -19.08 20.73 -20.71
CA VAL A 602 -20.03 19.96 -19.89
C VAL A 602 -20.19 18.52 -20.42
N LEU A 603 -20.36 18.35 -21.73
CA LEU A 603 -20.48 17.02 -22.33
C LEU A 603 -19.18 16.22 -22.19
N ALA A 604 -18.02 16.86 -22.31
CA ALA A 604 -16.73 16.21 -22.06
C ALA A 604 -16.59 15.71 -20.61
N GLN A 605 -17.01 16.52 -19.64
CA GLN A 605 -16.99 16.15 -18.23
C GLN A 605 -17.91 14.97 -17.94
N LEU A 606 -19.14 15.01 -18.46
CA LEU A 606 -20.10 13.91 -18.35
C LEU A 606 -19.59 12.63 -19.01
N ASP A 607 -18.92 12.76 -20.16
CA ASP A 607 -18.26 11.66 -20.86
C ASP A 607 -17.21 10.99 -19.96
N PHE A 608 -16.32 11.74 -19.31
CA PHE A 608 -15.36 11.16 -18.36
C PHE A 608 -16.01 10.49 -17.14
N LEU A 609 -17.04 11.12 -16.56
CA LEU A 609 -17.72 10.61 -15.36
C LEU A 609 -18.48 9.31 -15.60
N LEU A 610 -19.11 9.21 -16.77
CA LEU A 610 -19.96 8.08 -17.16
C LEU A 610 -19.30 7.23 -18.24
N TYR A 611 -17.98 7.32 -18.43
CA TYR A 611 -17.23 6.56 -19.44
C TYR A 611 -17.97 6.52 -20.78
N GLY A 612 -18.15 7.68 -21.40
CA GLY A 612 -18.88 7.81 -22.65
C GLY A 612 -18.03 7.45 -23.88
N PRO A 613 -18.60 7.58 -25.08
CA PRO A 613 -17.99 7.09 -26.32
C PRO A 613 -16.64 7.75 -26.64
N THR A 614 -16.42 9.00 -26.24
CA THR A 614 -15.19 9.74 -26.60
C THR A 614 -14.08 9.61 -25.56
N THR A 615 -14.35 8.98 -24.41
CA THR A 615 -13.42 8.96 -23.27
C THR A 615 -12.15 8.20 -23.61
N ALA A 616 -12.30 7.05 -24.28
CA ALA A 616 -11.18 6.22 -24.73
C ALA A 616 -10.32 6.90 -25.80
N GLU A 617 -10.92 7.75 -26.64
CA GLU A 617 -10.21 8.50 -27.67
C GLU A 617 -9.46 9.71 -27.07
N ARG A 618 -10.03 10.31 -26.03
CA ARG A 618 -9.47 11.49 -25.34
C ARG A 618 -8.39 11.15 -24.32
N HIS A 619 -8.40 9.92 -23.78
CA HIS A 619 -7.42 9.50 -22.78
C HIS A 619 -6.91 8.08 -22.98
N VAL A 620 -5.60 7.95 -23.20
CA VAL A 620 -4.87 6.69 -23.37
C VAL A 620 -5.08 5.74 -22.19
N LEU A 621 -5.15 6.28 -20.97
CA LEU A 621 -5.37 5.51 -19.74
C LEU A 621 -6.83 5.01 -19.60
N ALA A 622 -7.76 5.60 -20.34
CA ALA A 622 -9.17 5.19 -20.34
C ALA A 622 -9.49 4.15 -21.43
N GLY A 623 -8.58 3.85 -22.36
CA GLY A 623 -8.83 2.93 -23.48
C GLY A 623 -8.86 1.44 -23.13
N GLY A 624 -8.84 0.58 -24.16
CA GLY A 624 -8.57 -0.86 -24.03
C GLY A 624 -9.62 -1.67 -23.26
N GLY A 625 -9.15 -2.64 -22.46
CA GLY A 625 -10.00 -3.60 -21.74
C GLY A 625 -10.87 -2.96 -20.65
N LEU A 626 -10.44 -1.83 -20.10
CA LEU A 626 -11.18 -1.09 -19.07
C LEU A 626 -12.56 -0.64 -19.54
N ARG A 627 -12.76 -0.41 -20.85
CA ARG A 627 -14.07 -0.10 -21.44
C ARG A 627 -15.14 -1.09 -21.02
N LEU A 628 -14.85 -2.39 -21.17
CA LEU A 628 -15.81 -3.45 -20.86
C LEU A 628 -16.12 -3.49 -19.36
N VAL A 629 -15.16 -3.13 -18.53
CA VAL A 629 -15.34 -3.09 -17.07
C VAL A 629 -16.28 -1.95 -16.66
N PHE A 630 -16.06 -0.75 -17.18
CA PHE A 630 -16.93 0.40 -16.91
C PHE A 630 -18.36 0.19 -17.41
N LEU A 631 -18.52 -0.29 -18.65
CA LEU A 631 -19.83 -0.62 -19.21
C LEU A 631 -20.52 -1.75 -18.42
N GLY A 632 -19.75 -2.74 -17.93
CA GLY A 632 -20.26 -3.80 -17.07
C GLY A 632 -20.84 -3.27 -15.75
N PHE A 633 -20.16 -2.31 -15.11
CA PHE A 633 -20.69 -1.67 -13.90
C PHE A 633 -21.97 -0.88 -14.15
N GLN A 634 -22.02 -0.14 -15.26
CA GLN A 634 -23.22 0.62 -15.64
C GLN A 634 -24.39 -0.30 -15.94
N LEU A 635 -24.15 -1.42 -16.65
CA LEU A 635 -25.17 -2.43 -16.89
C LEU A 635 -25.70 -3.02 -15.57
N LEU A 636 -24.82 -3.36 -14.63
CA LEU A 636 -25.22 -3.82 -13.29
C LEU A 636 -26.06 -2.77 -12.55
N TRP A 637 -25.71 -1.49 -12.68
CA TRP A 637 -26.44 -0.41 -12.06
C TRP A 637 -27.82 -0.21 -12.70
N ILE A 638 -27.93 -0.22 -14.03
CA ILE A 638 -29.21 -0.16 -14.75
C ILE A 638 -30.11 -1.34 -14.34
N VAL A 639 -29.55 -2.54 -14.25
CA VAL A 639 -30.27 -3.71 -13.74
C VAL A 639 -30.78 -3.46 -12.31
N ALA A 640 -29.96 -2.90 -11.43
CA ALA A 640 -30.36 -2.56 -10.06
C ALA A 640 -31.48 -1.50 -10.02
N VAL A 641 -31.45 -0.50 -10.90
CA VAL A 641 -32.51 0.50 -11.08
C VAL A 641 -33.82 -0.21 -11.45
N GLY A 642 -33.80 -1.07 -12.46
CA GLY A 642 -34.98 -1.82 -12.91
C GLY A 642 -35.59 -2.67 -11.79
N VAL A 643 -34.76 -3.41 -11.04
CA VAL A 643 -35.21 -4.21 -9.90
C VAL A 643 -35.76 -3.33 -8.78
N ALA A 644 -35.16 -2.16 -8.51
CA ALA A 644 -35.66 -1.23 -7.50
C ALA A 644 -37.02 -0.62 -7.89
N ILE A 645 -37.22 -0.25 -9.15
CA ILE A 645 -38.51 0.24 -9.67
C ILE A 645 -39.57 -0.86 -9.57
N GLN A 646 -39.24 -2.08 -9.99
CA GLN A 646 -40.15 -3.22 -9.87
C GLN A 646 -40.59 -3.43 -8.40
N ARG A 647 -39.66 -3.35 -7.46
CA ARG A 647 -39.97 -3.48 -6.01
C ARG A 647 -40.77 -2.31 -5.46
N LEU A 648 -40.54 -1.09 -5.95
CA LEU A 648 -41.40 0.04 -5.59
C LEU A 648 -42.84 -0.23 -6.04
N TRP A 649 -43.04 -0.71 -7.25
CA TRP A 649 -44.38 -0.92 -7.82
C TRP A 649 -45.09 -2.11 -7.15
N GLN A 650 -44.37 -3.22 -6.94
CA GLN A 650 -44.95 -4.45 -6.39
C GLN A 650 -45.04 -4.46 -4.86
N LEU A 651 -44.06 -3.87 -4.16
CA LEU A 651 -43.89 -4.00 -2.71
C LEU A 651 -43.91 -2.64 -1.98
N ARG A 652 -44.12 -1.53 -2.70
CA ARG A 652 -44.06 -0.15 -2.16
C ARG A 652 -42.72 0.14 -1.44
N GLN A 653 -41.64 -0.56 -1.80
CA GLN A 653 -40.37 -0.50 -1.10
C GLN A 653 -39.49 0.65 -1.62
N VAL A 654 -39.56 1.80 -0.96
CA VAL A 654 -38.83 3.02 -1.34
C VAL A 654 -37.31 2.93 -1.06
N SER A 655 -36.88 2.13 -0.08
CA SER A 655 -35.47 2.05 0.35
C SER A 655 -34.51 1.63 -0.77
N SER A 656 -34.95 0.74 -1.66
CA SER A 656 -34.13 0.27 -2.79
C SER A 656 -33.94 1.37 -3.83
N LEU A 657 -34.99 2.15 -4.12
CA LEU A 657 -34.91 3.27 -5.05
C LEU A 657 -33.96 4.36 -4.55
N VAL A 658 -34.06 4.71 -3.26
CA VAL A 658 -33.16 5.68 -2.63
C VAL A 658 -31.71 5.20 -2.72
N MET A 659 -31.43 3.94 -2.38
CA MET A 659 -30.06 3.42 -2.44
C MET A 659 -29.46 3.45 -3.86
N VAL A 660 -30.28 3.29 -4.90
CA VAL A 660 -29.82 3.30 -6.30
C VAL A 660 -29.24 4.65 -6.75
N VAL A 661 -29.56 5.75 -6.06
CA VAL A 661 -29.01 7.08 -6.35
C VAL A 661 -27.55 7.22 -5.86
N LEU A 662 -27.09 6.38 -4.92
CA LEU A 662 -25.77 6.50 -4.29
C LEU A 662 -24.58 6.70 -5.25
N PRO A 663 -24.46 5.98 -6.39
CA PRO A 663 -23.33 6.16 -7.31
C PRO A 663 -23.28 7.58 -7.89
N LEU A 664 -24.45 8.17 -8.19
CA LEU A 664 -24.55 9.55 -8.66
C LEU A 664 -24.13 10.52 -7.57
N VAL A 665 -24.45 10.27 -6.30
CA VAL A 665 -24.01 11.13 -5.19
C VAL A 665 -22.49 11.12 -5.04
N TYR A 666 -21.82 9.99 -5.28
CA TYR A 666 -20.34 9.92 -5.31
C TYR A 666 -19.73 10.65 -6.50
N LEU A 667 -20.40 10.65 -7.66
CA LEU A 667 -19.91 11.32 -8.87
C LEU A 667 -20.28 12.81 -8.92
N LEU A 668 -21.29 13.25 -8.16
CA LEU A 668 -21.82 14.62 -8.17
C LEU A 668 -20.75 15.71 -7.93
N PRO A 669 -19.83 15.61 -6.94
CA PRO A 669 -18.78 16.59 -6.76
C PRO A 669 -17.93 16.76 -8.02
N HIS A 670 -17.67 15.64 -8.70
CA HIS A 670 -16.84 15.60 -9.89
C HIS A 670 -17.52 16.17 -11.15
N LEU A 671 -18.74 16.71 -11.06
CA LEU A 671 -19.28 17.59 -12.10
C LEU A 671 -18.55 18.95 -12.15
N PHE A 672 -18.00 19.39 -11.02
CA PHE A 672 -17.35 20.69 -10.88
C PHE A 672 -15.83 20.55 -10.81
N TYR A 673 -15.36 19.45 -10.20
CA TYR A 673 -13.93 19.18 -10.03
C TYR A 673 -13.31 18.48 -11.25
N GLN A 674 -12.02 18.73 -11.48
CA GLN A 674 -11.24 18.04 -12.51
C GLN A 674 -11.26 16.51 -12.35
N VAL A 675 -11.40 15.78 -13.46
CA VAL A 675 -11.46 14.28 -13.47
C VAL A 675 -10.51 13.61 -14.45
N ASP A 676 -10.00 14.35 -15.42
CA ASP A 676 -9.16 13.88 -16.52
C ASP A 676 -7.71 13.61 -16.02
N VAL A 677 -7.21 14.46 -15.12
CA VAL A 677 -5.90 14.30 -14.47
C VAL A 677 -5.84 13.00 -13.66
N TYR A 678 -4.96 12.09 -14.09
CA TYR A 678 -4.78 10.74 -13.55
C TYR A 678 -6.05 9.86 -13.61
N TYR A 679 -6.88 10.00 -14.66
CA TYR A 679 -8.03 9.12 -14.88
C TYR A 679 -7.65 7.61 -14.77
N PRO A 680 -8.44 6.75 -14.09
CA PRO A 680 -9.78 6.96 -13.53
C PRO A 680 -9.80 7.28 -12.02
N ARG A 681 -8.70 7.81 -11.45
CA ARG A 681 -8.48 8.02 -10.00
C ARG A 681 -9.72 8.48 -9.22
N HIS A 682 -10.42 9.50 -9.71
CA HIS A 682 -11.53 10.12 -9.00
C HIS A 682 -12.87 9.36 -9.13
N VAL A 683 -13.10 8.68 -10.26
CA VAL A 683 -14.38 8.00 -10.53
C VAL A 683 -14.45 6.59 -9.94
N VAL A 684 -13.33 6.00 -9.52
CA VAL A 684 -13.25 4.61 -9.01
C VAL A 684 -14.34 4.34 -7.96
N VAL A 685 -14.50 5.20 -6.95
CA VAL A 685 -15.47 4.98 -5.86
C VAL A 685 -16.93 4.99 -6.35
N GLY A 686 -17.26 5.80 -7.37
CA GLY A 686 -18.59 5.81 -7.98
C GLY A 686 -18.93 4.48 -8.66
N TYR A 687 -17.95 3.90 -9.36
CA TYR A 687 -18.11 2.58 -9.98
C TYR A 687 -18.11 1.42 -8.95
N LEU A 688 -17.35 1.53 -7.85
CA LEU A 688 -17.49 0.60 -6.72
C LEU A 688 -18.92 0.68 -6.13
N ALA A 689 -19.48 1.89 -6.03
CA ALA A 689 -20.83 2.11 -5.53
C ALA A 689 -21.91 1.52 -6.46
N MET A 690 -21.71 1.54 -7.78
CA MET A 690 -22.63 0.89 -8.74
C MET A 690 -22.79 -0.61 -8.43
N ALA A 691 -21.69 -1.33 -8.22
CA ALA A 691 -21.74 -2.75 -7.83
C ALA A 691 -22.34 -2.92 -6.43
N ALA A 692 -22.01 -2.04 -5.49
CA ALA A 692 -22.51 -2.12 -4.11
C ALA A 692 -24.04 -2.00 -4.04
N VAL A 693 -24.61 -1.06 -4.79
CA VAL A 693 -26.06 -0.92 -4.94
C VAL A 693 -26.67 -2.17 -5.57
N ALA A 694 -26.07 -2.69 -6.64
CA ALA A 694 -26.57 -3.91 -7.27
C ALA A 694 -26.62 -5.07 -6.28
N PHE A 695 -25.58 -5.26 -5.46
CA PHE A 695 -25.54 -6.28 -4.41
C PHE A 695 -26.62 -6.05 -3.35
N TYR A 696 -26.79 -4.81 -2.91
CA TYR A 696 -27.82 -4.45 -1.93
C TYR A 696 -29.23 -4.76 -2.45
N VAL A 697 -29.56 -4.30 -3.66
CA VAL A 697 -30.90 -4.45 -4.23
C VAL A 697 -31.26 -5.92 -4.41
N VAL A 698 -30.35 -6.77 -4.90
CA VAL A 698 -30.67 -8.20 -5.12
C VAL A 698 -30.72 -9.04 -3.84
N THR A 699 -30.15 -8.54 -2.73
CA THR A 699 -30.09 -9.27 -1.44
C THR A 699 -31.11 -8.80 -0.42
N THR A 700 -31.66 -7.61 -0.59
CA THR A 700 -32.73 -7.12 0.28
C THR A 700 -33.94 -8.05 0.10
N PRO A 701 -34.48 -8.65 1.17
CA PRO A 701 -35.56 -9.63 1.07
C PRO A 701 -36.83 -9.01 0.47
N SER A 702 -37.59 -9.82 -0.27
CA SER A 702 -38.96 -9.46 -0.68
C SER A 702 -39.92 -9.70 0.49
N LEU A 703 -41.01 -8.93 0.61
CA LEU A 703 -42.00 -9.10 1.69
C LEU A 703 -42.51 -10.56 1.83
N LYS A 704 -42.51 -11.33 0.73
CA LYS A 704 -42.90 -12.75 0.73
C LYS A 704 -41.97 -13.70 1.50
N GLU A 705 -40.71 -13.33 1.74
CA GLU A 705 -39.74 -14.15 2.50
C GLU A 705 -39.72 -13.84 4.00
N VAL A 706 -40.47 -12.85 4.47
CA VAL A 706 -40.54 -12.46 5.89
C VAL A 706 -41.76 -13.09 6.60
N GLU A 707 -42.75 -13.57 5.83
CA GLU A 707 -43.96 -14.25 6.33
C GLU A 707 -43.84 -15.79 6.37
N THR A 708 -42.70 -16.36 5.96
CA THR A 708 -42.35 -17.79 6.06
C THR A 708 -41.10 -17.96 6.91
#